data_AF-A0A5C4TFB7-F1
#
_entry.id   AF-A0A5C4TFB7-F1
#
_cell.length_a   1.000
_cell.length_b   1.000
_cell.length_c   1.000
_cell.angle_alpha   90.00
_cell.angle_beta   90.00
_cell.angle_gamma   90.00
#
_symmetry.space_group_name_H-M   'P 1'
#
loop_
_entity.id
_entity.type
_entity.pdbx_description
1 polymer ?
#
loop_
_entity_poly.entity_id
_entity_poly.type
_entity_poly.pdbx_seq_one_letter_code
_entity_poly.pdbx_strand_id
1 'polypeptide(L)'
;MPTFRSRTRFMLAVTGAFALLYTIYFAPAFGNDNMPKQVLLRLEDVGPGGQYEGAEQLGKLRAVLDMLKERGVRYQVALIPRWINVAKDGTRYDVSIDQLDNEYVRSFDSLIQEASRSGAVIGMHGYTHQVGDTYREDGHQESGTGNEFYMPDVKDSMTTQYASQRIIEGAEKFSRVGLFPYFWEAPHYRTLPEQDEVFRNYFGLHFQANVQENRNAVQPQYSTGRNKGYGSPSLGAIYVPTPLSYIPYNRDVDIITSQLGKSDKLPALFFHPFLEFKHLLPVTDADGNPVIEDGLPMYRYPAGEKSPMQRLLPRLAEKGYSFISITDFIPFVPAHSMKVGTNRAGTVKTGDVTGDGQADVVSWDKGTGQVLVTQGQFRGLRNETSAAPGIWCQLKYSKGDSWTLFDDDGDGKADLWVMRANGTLESYRAKQSEFVLSQSWKTDSRGWSDMLALRKGKEWVIAGESQDGSQLESFSLAKGELVPLAARPWDRRFPVKLTVADLDGDGNDSLLIPFPHSSRWIELVPDTASRSWKRNVLQLTIPTGEDGQVKIGDFNGDGKEDVLFWKPESKTFAVYRQTGPMQFELLSRMGPWGHSTGELFVCDMNGDGRKDVAELANDAPYLDMAMSFQTKRPLSGKPL
;
A
#
# COMPACT_ATOMS: atom_id res chain seq x y z
N MET A 1 4.05 23.44 58.41
CA MET A 1 3.35 22.52 57.50
C MET A 1 3.54 22.97 56.05
N PRO A 2 4.51 22.41 55.30
CA PRO A 2 4.61 22.67 53.87
C PRO A 2 4.73 21.37 53.06
N THR A 3 3.64 20.70 52.69
CA THR A 3 3.69 19.57 51.74
C THR A 3 2.33 19.32 51.08
N PHE A 4 1.84 20.21 50.23
CA PHE A 4 0.69 19.88 49.36
C PHE A 4 0.75 20.46 47.93
N ARG A 5 1.79 21.22 47.57
CA ARG A 5 1.89 21.87 46.23
C ARG A 5 2.83 21.19 45.22
N SER A 6 3.64 20.20 45.59
CA SER A 6 4.55 19.54 44.63
C SER A 6 3.97 18.29 43.96
N ARG A 7 3.02 17.58 44.59
CA ARG A 7 2.44 16.34 44.03
C ARG A 7 1.49 16.59 42.85
N THR A 8 0.77 17.71 42.82
CA THR A 8 -0.18 18.02 41.74
C THR A 8 0.51 18.44 40.45
N ARG A 9 1.66 19.14 40.53
CA ARG A 9 2.47 19.49 39.35
C ARG A 9 3.22 18.27 38.78
N PHE A 10 3.64 17.33 39.63
CA PHE A 10 4.26 16.09 39.16
C PHE A 10 3.24 15.15 38.50
N MET A 11 2.01 15.05 39.03
CA MET A 11 0.95 14.26 38.38
C MET A 11 0.47 14.86 37.05
N LEU A 12 0.33 16.18 36.93
CA LEU A 12 -0.02 16.87 35.67
C LEU A 12 1.11 16.82 34.62
N ALA A 13 2.37 16.86 35.04
CA ALA A 13 3.50 16.70 34.13
C ALA A 13 3.66 15.25 33.64
N VAL A 14 3.38 14.25 34.50
CA VAL A 14 3.39 12.83 34.12
C VAL A 14 2.20 12.50 33.23
N THR A 15 0.97 12.94 33.55
CA THR A 15 -0.19 12.74 32.64
C THR A 15 -0.07 13.53 31.34
N GLY A 16 0.47 14.75 31.38
CA GLY A 16 0.77 15.54 30.17
C GLY A 16 1.87 14.90 29.31
N ALA A 17 2.93 14.35 29.91
CA ALA A 17 3.97 13.63 29.19
C ALA A 17 3.46 12.30 28.62
N PHE A 18 2.62 11.55 29.35
CA PHE A 18 1.97 10.33 28.84
C PHE A 18 0.97 10.64 27.72
N ALA A 19 0.17 11.71 27.82
CA ALA A 19 -0.75 12.11 26.75
C ALA A 19 -0.01 12.65 25.50
N LEU A 20 1.12 13.36 25.70
CA LEU A 20 1.99 13.83 24.61
C LEU A 20 2.74 12.66 23.96
N LEU A 21 3.30 11.72 24.76
CA LEU A 21 3.89 10.47 24.25
C LEU A 21 2.85 9.62 23.52
N TYR A 22 1.63 9.52 24.03
CA TYR A 22 0.53 8.80 23.38
C TYR A 22 0.19 9.39 22.01
N THR A 23 0.05 10.72 21.89
CA THR A 23 -0.14 11.39 20.59
C THR A 23 1.06 11.33 19.66
N ILE A 24 2.28 11.18 20.20
CA ILE A 24 3.51 11.02 19.40
C ILE A 24 3.61 9.63 18.78
N TYR A 25 3.13 8.58 19.45
CA TYR A 25 3.23 7.19 18.98
C TYR A 25 1.98 6.69 18.24
N PHE A 26 0.79 7.15 18.66
CA PHE A 26 -0.48 6.72 18.10
C PHE A 26 -1.44 7.88 17.93
N ALA A 27 -1.87 8.08 16.69
CA ALA A 27 -2.83 9.12 16.34
C ALA A 27 -4.05 8.49 15.68
N PRO A 28 -5.26 9.06 15.89
CA PRO A 28 -6.41 8.73 15.06
C PRO A 28 -5.99 8.85 13.60
N ALA A 29 -6.28 7.83 12.80
CA ALA A 29 -6.18 7.98 11.37
C ALA A 29 -7.15 9.08 10.95
N PHE A 30 -6.70 9.99 10.09
CA PHE A 30 -7.63 10.78 9.31
C PHE A 30 -8.37 9.80 8.40
N GLY A 31 -9.60 9.47 8.81
CA GLY A 31 -10.54 8.72 7.99
C GLY A 31 -11.02 9.57 6.82
N ASN A 32 -11.56 8.91 5.82
CA ASN A 32 -12.06 9.54 4.61
C ASN A 32 -13.45 10.15 4.86
N ASP A 33 -13.51 11.31 5.50
CA ASP A 33 -14.76 11.98 5.90
C ASP A 33 -15.67 12.37 4.71
N ASN A 34 -15.19 12.24 3.47
CA ASN A 34 -15.94 12.53 2.24
C ASN A 34 -16.34 11.28 1.44
N MET A 35 -16.09 10.07 1.94
CA MET A 35 -16.57 8.87 1.24
C MET A 35 -18.08 8.69 1.44
N PRO A 36 -18.80 8.19 0.41
CA PRO A 36 -20.13 7.63 0.61
C PRO A 36 -20.11 6.60 1.74
N LYS A 37 -21.24 6.38 2.40
CA LYS A 37 -21.37 5.40 3.49
C LYS A 37 -20.75 4.07 3.06
N GLN A 38 -19.62 3.71 3.64
CA GLN A 38 -18.85 2.53 3.28
C GLN A 38 -18.80 1.53 4.42
N VAL A 39 -18.64 0.25 4.09
CA VAL A 39 -18.51 -0.84 5.05
C VAL A 39 -17.39 -1.80 4.66
N LEU A 40 -16.59 -2.23 5.64
CA LEU A 40 -15.54 -3.23 5.50
C LEU A 40 -16.05 -4.60 6.01
N LEU A 41 -15.79 -5.67 5.25
CA LEU A 41 -16.20 -7.03 5.58
C LEU A 41 -15.01 -7.98 5.47
N ARG A 42 -14.56 -8.50 6.61
CA ARG A 42 -13.60 -9.60 6.65
C ARG A 42 -14.29 -10.94 6.79
N LEU A 43 -14.05 -11.85 5.86
CA LEU A 43 -14.34 -13.26 6.01
C LEU A 43 -13.24 -13.89 6.88
N GLU A 44 -13.60 -14.48 8.01
CA GLU A 44 -12.66 -14.96 9.02
C GLU A 44 -12.60 -16.49 9.11
N ASP A 45 -11.53 -17.01 9.70
CA ASP A 45 -11.23 -18.44 9.89
C ASP A 45 -11.22 -19.26 8.60
N VAL A 46 -10.90 -18.68 7.45
CA VAL A 46 -10.85 -19.42 6.18
C VAL A 46 -9.52 -20.18 6.12
N GLY A 47 -9.54 -21.49 5.84
CA GLY A 47 -8.30 -22.27 5.73
C GLY A 47 -8.54 -23.67 5.18
N PRO A 48 -7.47 -24.43 4.91
CA PRO A 48 -7.56 -25.73 4.23
C PRO A 48 -7.92 -26.85 5.22
N GLY A 49 -9.02 -26.72 5.95
CA GLY A 49 -9.49 -27.74 6.89
C GLY A 49 -10.74 -27.33 7.68
N GLY A 50 -11.09 -28.12 8.69
CA GLY A 50 -12.22 -27.83 9.58
C GLY A 50 -13.55 -27.72 8.81
N GLN A 51 -14.20 -26.55 8.88
CA GLN A 51 -15.49 -26.32 8.21
C GLN A 51 -15.41 -26.33 6.69
N TYR A 52 -14.19 -26.27 6.12
CA TYR A 52 -13.96 -26.21 4.68
C TYR A 52 -13.47 -27.54 4.10
N GLU A 53 -13.29 -28.57 4.93
CA GLU A 53 -12.74 -29.86 4.52
C GLU A 53 -13.66 -30.60 3.54
N GLY A 54 -13.10 -31.02 2.41
CA GLY A 54 -13.76 -31.85 1.40
C GLY A 54 -14.49 -31.07 0.30
N ALA A 55 -14.75 -31.76 -0.81
CA ALA A 55 -15.28 -31.16 -2.04
C ALA A 55 -16.66 -30.48 -1.83
N GLU A 56 -17.53 -31.07 -1.00
CA GLU A 56 -18.83 -30.47 -0.68
C GLU A 56 -18.67 -29.09 -0.01
N GLN A 57 -17.78 -28.97 0.98
CA GLN A 57 -17.62 -27.71 1.70
C GLN A 57 -16.93 -26.65 0.82
N LEU A 58 -16.00 -27.05 -0.04
CA LEU A 58 -15.42 -26.14 -1.04
C LEU A 58 -16.47 -25.68 -2.06
N GLY A 59 -17.36 -26.57 -2.51
CA GLY A 59 -18.49 -26.21 -3.38
C GLY A 59 -19.43 -25.19 -2.73
N LYS A 60 -19.64 -25.30 -1.41
CA LYS A 60 -20.39 -24.31 -0.63
C LYS A 60 -19.64 -23.00 -0.45
N LEU A 61 -18.33 -23.05 -0.16
CA LEU A 61 -17.49 -21.85 -0.11
C LEU A 61 -17.53 -21.09 -1.43
N ARG A 62 -17.39 -21.79 -2.56
CA ARG A 62 -17.54 -21.20 -3.89
C ARG A 62 -18.86 -20.44 -4.03
N ALA A 63 -19.99 -21.06 -3.66
CA ALA A 63 -21.29 -20.39 -3.75
C ALA A 63 -21.36 -19.08 -2.92
N VAL A 64 -20.70 -19.03 -1.75
CA VAL A 64 -20.58 -17.79 -0.95
C VAL A 64 -19.76 -16.75 -1.72
N LEU A 65 -18.57 -17.13 -2.21
CA LEU A 65 -17.66 -16.21 -2.93
C LEU A 65 -18.29 -15.69 -4.23
N ASP A 66 -18.98 -16.56 -4.97
CA ASP A 66 -19.70 -16.21 -6.20
C ASP A 66 -20.84 -15.24 -5.90
N MET A 67 -21.61 -15.45 -4.83
CA MET A 67 -22.66 -14.51 -4.44
C MET A 67 -22.09 -13.12 -4.08
N LEU A 68 -20.97 -13.06 -3.36
CA LEU A 68 -20.30 -11.79 -3.08
C LEU A 68 -19.82 -11.12 -4.38
N LYS A 69 -19.24 -11.89 -5.31
CA LYS A 69 -18.78 -11.43 -6.63
C LYS A 69 -19.93 -10.91 -7.49
N GLU A 70 -21.01 -11.67 -7.62
CA GLU A 70 -22.23 -11.31 -8.38
C GLU A 70 -22.88 -10.04 -7.85
N ARG A 71 -22.88 -9.85 -6.54
CA ARG A 71 -23.35 -8.62 -5.88
C ARG A 71 -22.30 -7.51 -5.90
N GLY A 72 -21.12 -7.69 -6.47
CA GLY A 72 -20.07 -6.65 -6.47
C GLY A 72 -19.61 -6.25 -5.06
N VAL A 73 -19.75 -7.14 -4.08
CA VAL A 73 -19.28 -6.91 -2.70
C VAL A 73 -17.76 -6.95 -2.70
N ARG A 74 -17.14 -5.89 -2.15
CA ARG A 74 -15.71 -5.87 -1.85
C ARG A 74 -15.48 -6.42 -0.44
N TYR A 75 -14.62 -7.43 -0.31
CA TYR A 75 -14.39 -8.09 0.96
C TYR A 75 -12.92 -8.49 1.11
N GLN A 76 -12.60 -8.92 2.32
CA GLN A 76 -11.28 -9.38 2.72
C GLN A 76 -11.38 -10.83 3.20
N VAL A 77 -10.32 -11.62 3.08
CA VAL A 77 -10.25 -12.99 3.60
C VAL A 77 -9.10 -13.09 4.58
N ALA A 78 -9.38 -13.40 5.83
CA ALA A 78 -8.40 -13.80 6.85
C ALA A 78 -8.11 -15.29 6.67
N LEU A 79 -7.00 -15.59 6.00
CA LEU A 79 -6.62 -16.95 5.60
C LEU A 79 -5.63 -17.56 6.60
N ILE A 80 -5.93 -18.77 7.06
CA ILE A 80 -5.04 -19.61 7.88
C ILE A 80 -4.22 -20.49 6.92
N PRO A 81 -2.90 -20.27 6.77
CA PRO A 81 -2.11 -20.97 5.75
C PRO A 81 -1.83 -22.45 6.05
N ARG A 82 -1.95 -22.90 7.31
CA ARG A 82 -1.81 -24.31 7.67
C ARG A 82 -2.82 -24.69 8.74
N TRP A 83 -3.61 -25.71 8.48
CA TRP A 83 -4.64 -26.20 9.39
C TRP A 83 -4.16 -27.47 10.10
N ILE A 84 -4.11 -27.45 11.42
CA ILE A 84 -3.67 -28.56 12.26
C ILE A 84 -4.71 -28.84 13.34
N ASN A 85 -5.19 -30.08 13.39
CA ASN A 85 -6.07 -30.59 14.44
C ASN A 85 -5.54 -31.93 14.94
N VAL A 86 -5.56 -32.17 16.25
CA VAL A 86 -5.05 -33.41 16.86
C VAL A 86 -6.14 -33.99 17.74
N ALA A 87 -6.73 -35.10 17.30
CA ALA A 87 -7.79 -35.79 18.00
C ALA A 87 -7.28 -36.52 19.25
N LYS A 88 -8.21 -36.86 20.15
CA LYS A 88 -7.93 -37.51 21.44
C LYS A 88 -7.27 -38.89 21.31
N ASP A 89 -7.49 -39.57 20.18
CA ASP A 89 -6.86 -40.85 19.86
C ASP A 89 -5.46 -40.72 19.22
N GLY A 90 -4.99 -39.48 19.03
CA GLY A 90 -3.71 -39.17 18.39
C GLY A 90 -3.80 -38.99 16.87
N THR A 91 -4.96 -39.17 16.26
CA THR A 91 -5.17 -38.88 14.83
C THR A 91 -4.90 -37.41 14.56
N ARG A 92 -4.14 -37.12 13.49
CA ARG A 92 -3.70 -35.77 13.16
C ARG A 92 -4.14 -35.38 11.76
N TYR A 93 -4.86 -34.27 11.68
CA TYR A 93 -5.08 -33.53 10.43
C TYR A 93 -4.02 -32.44 10.35
N ASP A 94 -3.28 -32.37 9.23
CA ASP A 94 -2.19 -31.40 9.03
C ASP A 94 -2.08 -31.07 7.55
N VAL A 95 -2.85 -30.07 7.12
CA VAL A 95 -2.97 -29.67 5.72
C VAL A 95 -2.55 -28.22 5.58
N SER A 96 -1.67 -27.93 4.63
CA SER A 96 -1.23 -26.58 4.33
C SER A 96 -1.53 -26.22 2.88
N ILE A 97 -1.73 -24.92 2.63
CA ILE A 97 -2.06 -24.40 1.30
C ILE A 97 -0.98 -24.74 0.25
N ASP A 98 0.27 -24.96 0.65
CA ASP A 98 1.36 -25.31 -0.26
C ASP A 98 1.51 -26.82 -0.55
N GLN A 99 0.60 -27.68 -0.09
CA GLN A 99 0.56 -29.12 -0.43
C GLN A 99 -0.04 -29.35 -1.83
N LEU A 100 0.68 -28.92 -2.87
CA LEU A 100 0.17 -28.87 -4.25
C LEU A 100 -0.12 -30.25 -4.89
N ASP A 101 0.37 -31.34 -4.30
CA ASP A 101 0.04 -32.71 -4.69
C ASP A 101 -1.34 -33.18 -4.20
N ASN A 102 -1.91 -32.48 -3.22
CA ASN A 102 -3.25 -32.74 -2.70
C ASN A 102 -4.34 -32.07 -3.56
N GLU A 103 -5.26 -32.85 -4.13
CA GLU A 103 -6.35 -32.36 -5.00
C GLU A 103 -7.33 -31.42 -4.27
N TYR A 104 -7.63 -31.69 -3.00
CA TYR A 104 -8.46 -30.82 -2.17
C TYR A 104 -7.79 -29.45 -1.99
N VAL A 105 -6.48 -29.43 -1.72
CA VAL A 105 -5.71 -28.19 -1.55
C VAL A 105 -5.66 -27.39 -2.84
N ARG A 106 -5.38 -28.02 -3.98
CA ARG A 106 -5.42 -27.35 -5.29
C ARG A 106 -6.77 -26.71 -5.58
N SER A 107 -7.86 -27.39 -5.21
CA SER A 107 -9.23 -26.86 -5.38
C SER A 107 -9.47 -25.67 -4.46
N PHE A 108 -9.06 -25.76 -3.19
CA PHE A 108 -9.13 -24.67 -2.22
C PHE A 108 -8.34 -23.44 -2.70
N ASP A 109 -7.08 -23.62 -3.09
CA ASP A 109 -6.22 -22.54 -3.56
C ASP A 109 -6.80 -21.86 -4.81
N SER A 110 -7.36 -22.65 -5.73
CA SER A 110 -8.00 -22.13 -6.94
C SER A 110 -9.17 -21.19 -6.60
N LEU A 111 -9.98 -21.53 -5.59
CA LEU A 111 -11.06 -20.66 -5.10
C LEU A 111 -10.54 -19.37 -4.48
N ILE A 112 -9.49 -19.45 -3.65
CA ILE A 112 -8.90 -18.27 -3.00
C ILE A 112 -8.23 -17.35 -4.03
N GLN A 113 -7.51 -17.91 -5.00
CA GLN A 113 -6.92 -17.16 -6.10
C GLN A 113 -8.01 -16.50 -6.98
N GLU A 114 -9.12 -17.19 -7.25
CA GLU A 114 -10.23 -16.62 -8.01
C GLU A 114 -10.94 -15.49 -7.25
N ALA A 115 -11.11 -15.63 -5.93
CA ALA A 115 -11.59 -14.55 -5.07
C ALA A 115 -10.66 -13.33 -5.15
N SER A 116 -9.34 -13.55 -5.07
CA SER A 116 -8.32 -12.50 -5.19
C SER A 116 -8.39 -11.80 -6.56
N ARG A 117 -8.43 -12.55 -7.66
CA ARG A 117 -8.60 -12.01 -9.03
C ARG A 117 -9.91 -11.23 -9.20
N SER A 118 -10.95 -11.65 -8.49
CA SER A 118 -12.25 -10.98 -8.46
C SER A 118 -12.30 -9.74 -7.56
N GLY A 119 -11.22 -9.44 -6.84
CA GLY A 119 -11.05 -8.21 -6.06
C GLY A 119 -11.13 -8.38 -4.55
N ALA A 120 -11.12 -9.61 -4.02
CA ALA A 120 -10.95 -9.86 -2.59
C ALA A 120 -9.51 -9.59 -2.16
N VAL A 121 -9.32 -9.01 -0.98
CA VAL A 121 -7.99 -8.81 -0.40
C VAL A 121 -7.69 -9.96 0.56
N ILE A 122 -6.64 -10.72 0.30
CA ILE A 122 -6.25 -11.86 1.15
C ILE A 122 -5.23 -11.38 2.20
N GLY A 123 -5.47 -11.70 3.46
CA GLY A 123 -4.56 -11.45 4.57
C GLY A 123 -4.22 -12.73 5.31
N MET A 124 -3.19 -12.67 6.13
CA MET A 124 -2.73 -13.78 6.95
C MET A 124 -3.37 -13.71 8.34
N HIS A 125 -4.02 -14.79 8.74
CA HIS A 125 -4.71 -14.93 10.01
C HIS A 125 -4.01 -15.97 10.87
N GLY A 126 -2.96 -15.52 11.57
CA GLY A 126 -1.98 -16.42 12.16
C GLY A 126 -1.28 -17.30 11.12
N TYR A 127 -0.52 -18.29 11.59
CA TYR A 127 0.01 -19.35 10.73
C TYR A 127 -0.84 -20.61 10.81
N THR A 128 -1.17 -21.01 12.03
CA THR A 128 -1.98 -22.21 12.30
C THR A 128 -3.23 -21.94 13.13
N HIS A 129 -3.37 -20.76 13.72
CA HIS A 129 -4.50 -20.43 14.59
C HIS A 129 -4.63 -21.39 15.80
N GLN A 130 -3.53 -22.02 16.21
CA GLN A 130 -3.51 -23.00 17.29
C GLN A 130 -2.10 -23.12 17.87
N VAL A 131 -2.00 -23.68 19.08
CA VAL A 131 -0.73 -24.01 19.72
C VAL A 131 -0.65 -25.49 20.11
N GLY A 132 0.54 -26.06 19.93
CA GLY A 132 0.86 -27.42 20.33
C GLY A 132 0.78 -28.42 19.17
N ASP A 133 1.12 -29.66 19.49
CA ASP A 133 1.22 -30.78 18.55
C ASP A 133 0.59 -32.08 19.10
N THR A 134 -0.08 -31.97 20.25
CA THR A 134 -0.75 -33.06 20.97
C THR A 134 -2.16 -32.64 21.36
N TYR A 135 -3.07 -33.60 21.56
CA TYR A 135 -4.43 -33.33 22.01
C TYR A 135 -4.43 -32.60 23.37
N ARG A 136 -5.29 -31.60 23.51
CA ARG A 136 -5.54 -30.87 24.75
C ARG A 136 -7.04 -30.78 24.99
N GLU A 137 -7.43 -30.92 26.26
CA GLU A 137 -8.84 -30.82 26.66
C GLU A 137 -9.39 -29.37 26.57
N ASP A 138 -8.52 -28.37 26.46
CA ASP A 138 -8.91 -26.96 26.29
C ASP A 138 -9.10 -26.54 24.83
N GLY A 139 -8.84 -27.44 23.87
CA GLY A 139 -9.05 -27.22 22.44
C GLY A 139 -8.05 -26.27 21.78
N HIS A 140 -7.00 -25.83 22.47
CA HIS A 140 -6.05 -24.88 21.91
C HIS A 140 -5.14 -25.44 20.81
N GLN A 141 -5.10 -26.76 20.64
CA GLN A 141 -4.43 -27.48 19.56
C GLN A 141 -5.22 -27.53 18.24
N GLU A 142 -6.47 -27.05 18.24
CA GLU A 142 -7.37 -27.12 17.09
C GLU A 142 -7.37 -25.77 16.34
N SER A 143 -6.97 -25.78 15.07
CA SER A 143 -7.06 -24.61 14.20
C SER A 143 -8.49 -24.08 14.11
N GLY A 144 -8.63 -22.74 14.08
CA GLY A 144 -9.92 -22.03 14.06
C GLY A 144 -10.56 -21.83 15.44
N THR A 145 -10.24 -22.64 16.45
CA THR A 145 -10.74 -22.44 17.83
C THR A 145 -9.64 -22.14 18.85
N GLY A 146 -8.41 -22.54 18.56
CA GLY A 146 -7.27 -22.39 19.44
C GLY A 146 -6.69 -20.98 19.45
N ASN A 147 -5.81 -20.73 20.41
CA ASN A 147 -4.97 -19.54 20.41
C ASN A 147 -3.57 -19.93 19.95
N GLU A 148 -3.01 -19.17 19.02
CA GLU A 148 -1.67 -19.42 18.51
C GLU A 148 -0.59 -18.73 19.36
N PHE A 149 -0.87 -17.50 19.79
CA PHE A 149 0.07 -16.66 20.52
C PHE A 149 -0.38 -16.45 21.97
N TYR A 150 0.58 -16.06 22.82
CA TYR A 150 0.38 -15.81 24.24
C TYR A 150 -0.39 -16.94 24.98
N MET A 151 0.22 -18.13 25.00
CA MET A 151 -0.27 -19.29 25.73
C MET A 151 0.65 -19.60 26.91
N PRO A 152 0.28 -19.18 28.15
CA PRO A 152 1.18 -19.23 29.31
C PRO A 152 1.74 -20.61 29.65
N ASP A 153 0.99 -21.66 29.35
CA ASP A 153 1.38 -23.05 29.57
C ASP A 153 2.22 -23.63 28.40
N VAL A 154 2.29 -22.93 27.26
CA VAL A 154 3.20 -23.24 26.14
C VAL A 154 4.25 -22.14 26.02
N LYS A 155 5.37 -22.30 26.74
CA LYS A 155 6.41 -21.26 26.89
C LYS A 155 6.89 -20.64 25.58
N ASP A 156 7.09 -21.46 24.55
CA ASP A 156 7.61 -20.98 23.27
C ASP A 156 6.66 -20.00 22.58
N SER A 157 5.35 -20.18 22.75
CA SER A 157 4.30 -19.31 22.17
C SER A 157 4.34 -17.85 22.63
N MET A 158 5.09 -17.56 23.70
CA MET A 158 5.26 -16.22 24.26
C MET A 158 6.52 -15.51 23.75
N THR A 159 7.33 -16.18 22.93
CA THR A 159 8.59 -15.61 22.45
C THR A 159 8.39 -14.83 21.15
N THR A 160 9.27 -13.87 20.91
CA THR A 160 9.34 -13.13 19.64
C THR A 160 9.85 -14.01 18.51
N GLN A 161 10.71 -14.99 18.82
CA GLN A 161 11.21 -15.97 17.85
C GLN A 161 10.08 -16.87 17.33
N TYR A 162 9.17 -17.29 18.20
CA TYR A 162 7.97 -18.02 17.79
C TYR A 162 7.10 -17.16 16.86
N ALA A 163 6.84 -15.91 17.25
CA ALA A 163 6.07 -14.97 16.43
C ALA A 163 6.70 -14.75 15.03
N SER A 164 8.01 -14.53 14.95
CA SER A 164 8.70 -14.28 13.68
C SER A 164 8.71 -15.51 12.79
N GLN A 165 8.98 -16.69 13.35
CA GLN A 165 9.00 -17.95 12.61
C GLN A 165 7.62 -18.24 11.99
N ARG A 166 6.53 -18.03 12.73
CA ARG A 166 5.17 -18.22 12.23
C ARG A 166 4.84 -17.32 11.06
N ILE A 167 5.23 -16.04 11.10
CA ILE A 167 5.06 -15.12 9.97
C ILE A 167 5.86 -15.61 8.75
N ILE A 168 7.14 -15.92 8.93
CA ILE A 168 8.02 -16.33 7.82
C ILE A 168 7.46 -17.58 7.16
N GLU A 169 7.16 -18.63 7.95
CA GLU A 169 6.61 -19.88 7.43
C GLU A 169 5.28 -19.68 6.71
N GLY A 170 4.38 -18.84 7.24
CA GLY A 170 3.12 -18.57 6.57
C GLY A 170 3.29 -17.79 5.27
N ALA A 171 4.11 -16.73 5.26
CA ALA A 171 4.37 -15.96 4.06
C ALA A 171 5.03 -16.80 2.95
N GLU A 172 5.94 -17.72 3.30
CA GLU A 172 6.50 -18.68 2.35
C GLU A 172 5.41 -19.55 1.70
N LYS A 173 4.41 -19.99 2.47
CA LYS A 173 3.28 -20.76 1.95
C LYS A 173 2.42 -19.96 0.99
N PHE A 174 2.10 -18.71 1.33
CA PHE A 174 1.41 -17.79 0.44
C PHE A 174 2.15 -17.64 -0.90
N SER A 175 3.47 -17.39 -0.83
CA SER A 175 4.31 -17.21 -2.02
C SER A 175 4.31 -18.45 -2.93
N ARG A 176 4.42 -19.66 -2.36
CA ARG A 176 4.38 -20.93 -3.13
C ARG A 176 3.09 -21.15 -3.91
N VAL A 177 1.98 -20.57 -3.46
CA VAL A 177 0.67 -20.65 -4.14
C VAL A 177 0.33 -19.39 -4.93
N GLY A 178 1.29 -18.47 -5.15
CA GLY A 178 1.08 -17.25 -5.92
C GLY A 178 0.14 -16.24 -5.25
N LEU A 179 0.05 -16.26 -3.91
CA LEU A 179 -0.69 -15.29 -3.11
C LEU A 179 0.27 -14.40 -2.32
N PHE A 180 -0.21 -13.21 -1.93
CA PHE A 180 0.50 -12.29 -1.05
C PHE A 180 -0.41 -11.88 0.12
N PRO A 181 0.06 -11.93 1.38
CA PRO A 181 -0.75 -11.51 2.52
C PRO A 181 -0.72 -9.98 2.70
N TYR A 182 -1.77 -9.29 2.27
CA TYR A 182 -1.83 -7.82 2.29
C TYR A 182 -2.06 -7.22 3.68
N PHE A 183 -2.58 -8.00 4.63
CA PHE A 183 -2.77 -7.57 6.02
C PHE A 183 -2.49 -8.71 6.98
N TRP A 184 -2.16 -8.34 8.22
CA TRP A 184 -2.07 -9.25 9.35
C TRP A 184 -3.31 -9.16 10.24
N GLU A 185 -3.72 -10.31 10.74
CA GLU A 185 -4.69 -10.46 11.84
C GLU A 185 -4.16 -11.55 12.78
N ALA A 186 -4.04 -11.23 14.07
CA ALA A 186 -3.62 -12.20 15.06
C ALA A 186 -4.83 -12.99 15.59
N PRO A 187 -4.80 -14.34 15.56
CA PRO A 187 -5.87 -15.19 16.07
C PRO A 187 -6.40 -14.75 17.43
N HIS A 188 -7.71 -14.48 17.48
CA HIS A 188 -8.44 -14.01 18.65
C HIS A 188 -7.86 -12.76 19.35
N TYR A 189 -7.03 -11.98 18.67
CA TYR A 189 -6.39 -10.79 19.20
C TYR A 189 -5.62 -11.03 20.51
N ARG A 190 -5.00 -12.20 20.63
CA ARG A 190 -4.32 -12.66 21.85
C ARG A 190 -2.80 -12.69 21.63
N THR A 191 -2.14 -11.57 21.94
CA THR A 191 -0.72 -11.36 21.65
C THR A 191 -0.02 -10.61 22.79
N LEU A 192 1.31 -10.74 22.87
CA LEU A 192 2.15 -9.89 23.74
C LEU A 192 2.63 -8.63 22.98
N PRO A 193 2.96 -7.52 23.68
CA PRO A 193 3.48 -6.31 23.05
C PRO A 193 4.70 -6.52 22.15
N GLU A 194 5.64 -7.37 22.57
CA GLU A 194 6.85 -7.67 21.81
C GLU A 194 6.53 -8.50 20.56
N GLN A 195 5.46 -9.29 20.57
CA GLN A 195 4.98 -10.01 19.38
C GLN A 195 4.32 -9.05 18.38
N ASP A 196 3.55 -8.07 18.86
CA ASP A 196 2.98 -7.03 18.01
C ASP A 196 4.08 -6.14 17.37
N GLU A 197 5.22 -5.95 18.04
CA GLU A 197 6.42 -5.37 17.41
C GLU A 197 6.97 -6.26 16.28
N VAL A 198 7.06 -7.58 16.47
CA VAL A 198 7.44 -8.48 15.37
C VAL A 198 6.48 -8.31 14.19
N PHE A 199 5.18 -8.38 14.44
CA PHE A 199 4.16 -8.34 13.39
C PHE A 199 4.22 -7.04 12.57
N ARG A 200 4.36 -5.88 13.23
CA ARG A 200 4.50 -4.57 12.56
C ARG A 200 5.75 -4.46 11.68
N ASN A 201 6.78 -5.27 11.94
CA ASN A 201 7.98 -5.24 11.11
C ASN A 201 7.75 -5.92 9.75
N TYR A 202 6.88 -6.92 9.69
CA TYR A 202 6.51 -7.63 8.46
C TYR A 202 5.29 -7.04 7.75
N PHE A 203 4.35 -6.46 8.51
CA PHE A 203 3.10 -5.93 7.97
C PHE A 203 2.95 -4.45 8.27
N GLY A 204 2.65 -3.68 7.24
CA GLY A 204 2.24 -2.28 7.38
C GLY A 204 0.78 -2.12 7.81
N LEU A 205 -0.06 -3.07 7.42
CA LEU A 205 -1.50 -3.06 7.62
C LEU A 205 -1.91 -4.22 8.54
N HIS A 206 -2.54 -3.86 9.65
CA HIS A 206 -3.14 -4.79 10.60
C HIS A 206 -4.65 -4.61 10.54
N PHE A 207 -5.38 -5.63 10.10
CA PHE A 207 -6.84 -5.60 10.14
C PHE A 207 -7.32 -5.99 11.54
N GLN A 208 -6.87 -5.29 12.56
CA GLN A 208 -7.29 -5.47 13.93
C GLN A 208 -7.13 -4.16 14.69
N ALA A 209 -7.75 -4.05 15.87
CA ALA A 209 -7.40 -2.99 16.81
C ALA A 209 -5.97 -3.19 17.33
N ASN A 210 -5.30 -2.11 17.74
CA ASN A 210 -4.09 -2.25 18.56
C ASN A 210 -4.50 -2.73 19.95
N VAL A 211 -4.37 -4.03 20.20
CA VAL A 211 -4.94 -4.65 21.41
C VAL A 211 -4.16 -4.38 22.69
N GLN A 212 -2.93 -3.89 22.59
CA GLN A 212 -2.12 -3.51 23.75
C GLN A 212 -2.52 -2.14 24.28
N GLU A 213 -2.96 -1.25 23.40
CA GLU A 213 -3.23 0.16 23.75
C GLU A 213 -4.71 0.51 23.74
N ASN A 214 -5.43 0.03 22.72
CA ASN A 214 -6.84 0.33 22.53
C ASN A 214 -7.57 -0.82 21.83
N ARG A 215 -7.78 -1.92 22.55
CA ARG A 215 -8.53 -3.09 22.06
C ARG A 215 -9.93 -2.76 21.53
N ASN A 216 -10.56 -1.70 22.03
CA ASN A 216 -11.91 -1.28 21.66
C ASN A 216 -11.91 -0.07 20.72
N ALA A 217 -10.84 0.13 19.94
CA ALA A 217 -10.74 1.21 18.99
C ALA A 217 -11.96 1.25 18.06
N VAL A 218 -12.57 2.43 17.95
CA VAL A 218 -13.75 2.66 17.10
C VAL A 218 -13.38 3.20 15.72
N GLN A 219 -12.11 3.56 15.52
CA GLN A 219 -11.55 4.14 14.29
C GLN A 219 -10.15 3.58 14.04
N PRO A 220 -9.64 3.63 12.80
CA PRO A 220 -8.28 3.23 12.50
C PRO A 220 -7.24 4.09 13.24
N GLN A 221 -6.09 3.49 13.54
CA GLN A 221 -5.02 4.12 14.31
C GLN A 221 -3.68 3.93 13.60
N TYR A 222 -2.96 5.03 13.38
CA TYR A 222 -1.58 4.95 12.91
C TYR A 222 -0.63 4.79 14.09
N SER A 223 0.25 3.81 14.00
CA SER A 223 1.53 3.84 14.70
C SER A 223 2.51 4.65 13.85
N THR A 224 3.15 5.65 14.43
CA THR A 224 4.09 6.57 13.75
C THR A 224 5.54 6.28 14.11
N GLY A 225 5.78 5.38 15.06
CA GLY A 225 7.10 5.03 15.53
C GLY A 225 7.89 4.19 14.53
N ARG A 226 9.23 4.35 14.55
CA ARG A 226 10.11 3.41 13.87
C ARG A 226 10.22 2.13 14.68
N ASN A 227 9.86 1.02 14.05
CA ASN A 227 10.04 -0.31 14.60
C ASN A 227 11.46 -0.82 14.31
N LYS A 228 12.06 -1.52 15.27
CA LYS A 228 13.46 -1.99 15.22
C LYS A 228 13.56 -3.35 15.91
N GLY A 229 14.60 -4.11 15.59
CA GLY A 229 14.99 -5.31 16.35
C GLY A 229 14.59 -6.64 15.72
N TYR A 230 13.82 -6.62 14.63
CA TYR A 230 13.31 -7.83 14.00
C TYR A 230 13.63 -7.92 12.51
N GLY A 231 14.85 -7.54 12.07
CA GLY A 231 15.24 -7.49 10.65
C GLY A 231 15.46 -6.04 10.18
N SER A 232 15.04 -5.70 8.97
CA SER A 232 15.09 -4.32 8.47
C SER A 232 14.21 -3.42 9.33
N PRO A 233 14.68 -2.26 9.79
CA PRO A 233 13.82 -1.29 10.47
C PRO A 233 12.69 -0.85 9.56
N SER A 234 11.54 -0.49 10.14
CA SER A 234 10.37 -0.06 9.37
C SER A 234 9.70 1.14 10.04
N LEU A 235 9.10 2.06 9.27
CA LEU A 235 8.45 3.25 9.82
C LEU A 235 6.93 3.13 9.85
N GLY A 236 6.37 3.11 11.05
CA GLY A 236 4.92 3.17 11.28
C GLY A 236 4.17 1.93 10.83
N ALA A 237 2.88 1.86 11.16
CA ALA A 237 1.94 0.82 10.76
C ALA A 237 0.53 1.36 10.95
N ILE A 238 -0.49 0.71 10.39
CA ILE A 238 -1.88 1.08 10.59
C ILE A 238 -2.70 -0.10 11.10
N TYR A 239 -3.53 0.17 12.10
CA TYR A 239 -4.47 -0.75 12.71
C TYR A 239 -5.90 -0.34 12.31
N VAL A 240 -6.63 -1.24 11.65
CA VAL A 240 -8.02 -1.04 11.25
C VAL A 240 -8.90 -1.95 12.12
N PRO A 241 -9.70 -1.42 13.07
CA PRO A 241 -10.53 -2.26 13.94
C PRO A 241 -11.83 -2.73 13.25
N THR A 242 -12.52 -3.69 13.86
CA THR A 242 -13.85 -4.17 13.47
C THR A 242 -14.90 -3.89 14.58
N PRO A 243 -15.23 -2.61 14.87
CA PRO A 243 -16.02 -2.24 16.06
C PRO A 243 -17.51 -2.59 15.96
N LEU A 244 -18.00 -3.04 14.79
CA LEU A 244 -19.32 -3.66 14.67
C LEU A 244 -19.29 -5.15 15.05
N SER A 245 -18.10 -5.73 15.21
CA SER A 245 -17.86 -7.13 15.58
C SER A 245 -18.43 -8.10 14.53
N TYR A 246 -18.98 -9.24 14.96
CA TYR A 246 -19.50 -10.29 14.10
C TYR A 246 -20.98 -10.55 14.30
N ILE A 247 -21.54 -11.40 13.44
CA ILE A 247 -22.88 -11.95 13.57
C ILE A 247 -22.77 -13.35 14.18
N PRO A 248 -23.13 -13.54 15.47
CA PRO A 248 -23.14 -14.86 16.08
C PRO A 248 -24.16 -15.79 15.42
N TYR A 249 -23.90 -17.11 15.46
CA TYR A 249 -24.73 -18.13 14.81
C TYR A 249 -26.22 -18.13 15.24
N ASN A 250 -26.52 -17.56 16.41
CA ASN A 250 -27.84 -17.50 17.03
C ASN A 250 -28.45 -16.09 17.03
N ARG A 251 -27.88 -15.14 16.28
CA ARG A 251 -28.35 -13.75 16.22
C ARG A 251 -28.67 -13.35 14.79
N ASP A 252 -29.54 -12.37 14.65
CA ASP A 252 -29.86 -11.75 13.36
C ASP A 252 -28.85 -10.65 13.00
N VAL A 253 -28.81 -10.29 11.72
CA VAL A 253 -27.98 -9.23 11.14
C VAL A 253 -28.28 -7.85 11.74
N ASP A 254 -29.41 -7.70 12.44
CA ASP A 254 -29.80 -6.48 13.15
C ASP A 254 -28.79 -6.06 14.21
N ILE A 255 -27.98 -7.00 14.75
CA ILE A 255 -26.87 -6.65 15.64
C ILE A 255 -25.85 -5.72 14.97
N ILE A 256 -25.68 -5.84 13.64
CA ILE A 256 -24.83 -4.97 12.83
C ILE A 256 -25.61 -3.76 12.33
N THR A 257 -26.72 -3.99 11.63
CA THR A 257 -27.42 -2.94 10.88
C THR A 257 -28.05 -1.87 11.78
N SER A 258 -28.36 -2.21 13.03
CA SER A 258 -28.90 -1.26 14.01
C SER A 258 -27.86 -0.30 14.58
N GLN A 259 -26.56 -0.59 14.45
CA GLN A 259 -25.48 0.30 14.92
C GLN A 259 -25.11 1.39 13.89
N LEU A 260 -25.40 1.15 12.61
CA LEU A 260 -25.00 2.01 11.50
C LEU A 260 -25.61 3.42 11.58
N GLY A 261 -24.76 4.43 11.41
CA GLY A 261 -25.15 5.84 11.41
C GLY A 261 -25.56 6.40 12.79
N LYS A 262 -25.36 5.64 13.88
CA LYS A 262 -25.70 6.06 15.25
C LYS A 262 -24.50 6.48 16.11
N SER A 263 -23.29 6.27 15.59
CA SER A 263 -22.04 6.58 16.29
C SER A 263 -20.94 6.87 15.28
N ASP A 264 -19.80 7.30 15.78
CA ASP A 264 -18.53 7.46 15.08
C ASP A 264 -17.79 6.13 14.87
N LYS A 265 -18.39 4.97 15.16
CA LYS A 265 -17.77 3.68 14.88
C LYS A 265 -17.55 3.51 13.37
N LEU A 266 -16.33 3.12 13.00
CA LEU A 266 -16.00 2.60 11.68
C LEU A 266 -16.97 1.46 11.33
N PRO A 267 -17.70 1.52 10.21
CA PRO A 267 -18.53 0.41 9.77
C PRO A 267 -17.65 -0.75 9.27
N ALA A 268 -17.11 -1.53 10.19
CA ALA A 268 -16.27 -2.69 9.89
C ALA A 268 -16.68 -3.88 10.75
N LEU A 269 -16.86 -5.02 10.10
CA LEU A 269 -17.31 -6.27 10.71
C LEU A 269 -16.48 -7.45 10.19
N PHE A 270 -16.56 -8.56 10.91
CA PHE A 270 -16.08 -9.85 10.43
C PHE A 270 -17.20 -10.89 10.43
N PHE A 271 -17.08 -11.90 9.57
CA PHE A 271 -18.11 -12.91 9.35
C PHE A 271 -17.46 -14.25 9.02
N HIS A 272 -17.98 -15.34 9.59
CA HIS A 272 -17.50 -16.69 9.29
C HIS A 272 -18.29 -17.27 8.12
N PRO A 273 -17.68 -17.50 6.94
CA PRO A 273 -18.39 -17.97 5.74
C PRO A 273 -19.18 -19.26 5.94
N PHE A 274 -18.67 -20.19 6.75
CA PHE A 274 -19.32 -21.48 7.01
C PHE A 274 -20.71 -21.35 7.66
N LEU A 275 -21.07 -20.20 8.24
CA LEU A 275 -22.43 -19.96 8.74
C LEU A 275 -23.49 -19.98 7.63
N GLU A 276 -23.08 -19.75 6.38
CA GLU A 276 -23.94 -19.82 5.20
C GLU A 276 -24.20 -21.26 4.74
N PHE A 277 -23.29 -22.20 5.04
CA PHE A 277 -23.24 -23.53 4.41
C PHE A 277 -24.50 -24.35 4.61
N LYS A 278 -25.11 -24.27 5.79
CA LYS A 278 -26.37 -24.98 6.11
C LYS A 278 -27.60 -24.46 5.34
N HIS A 279 -27.50 -23.29 4.72
CA HIS A 279 -28.59 -22.67 3.97
C HIS A 279 -28.53 -22.98 2.47
N LEU A 280 -27.38 -23.43 1.98
CA LEU A 280 -27.14 -23.66 0.56
C LEU A 280 -27.81 -24.95 0.08
N LEU A 281 -28.31 -24.92 -1.14
CA LEU A 281 -28.96 -26.05 -1.80
C LEU A 281 -28.03 -26.65 -2.86
N PRO A 282 -27.89 -27.98 -2.94
CA PRO A 282 -27.15 -28.60 -4.02
C PRO A 282 -27.80 -28.29 -5.37
N VAL A 283 -26.99 -28.11 -6.39
CA VAL A 283 -27.43 -28.04 -7.79
C VAL A 283 -27.28 -29.44 -8.38
N THR A 284 -28.39 -29.99 -8.88
CA THR A 284 -28.42 -31.32 -9.47
C THR A 284 -28.84 -31.28 -10.94
N ASP A 285 -28.39 -32.26 -11.71
CA ASP A 285 -28.89 -32.51 -13.06
C ASP A 285 -30.31 -33.09 -13.05
N ALA A 286 -30.82 -33.46 -14.23
CA ALA A 286 -32.16 -34.02 -14.40
C ALA A 286 -32.34 -35.38 -13.69
N ASP A 287 -31.25 -36.12 -13.46
CA ASP A 287 -31.23 -37.43 -12.82
C ASP A 287 -31.00 -37.33 -11.30
N GLY A 288 -30.80 -36.11 -10.79
CA GLY A 288 -30.56 -35.84 -9.37
C GLY A 288 -29.09 -35.96 -8.95
N ASN A 289 -28.15 -36.12 -9.88
CA ASN A 289 -26.72 -36.15 -9.57
C ASN A 289 -26.18 -34.73 -9.38
N PRO A 290 -25.20 -34.51 -8.48
CA PRO A 290 -24.58 -33.20 -8.30
C PRO A 290 -23.95 -32.69 -9.60
N VAL A 291 -24.26 -31.45 -9.98
CA VAL A 291 -23.55 -30.76 -11.06
C VAL A 291 -22.15 -30.43 -10.56
N ILE A 292 -21.12 -30.78 -11.33
CA ILE A 292 -19.72 -30.53 -11.00
C ILE A 292 -19.18 -29.39 -11.87
N GLU A 293 -18.52 -28.42 -11.25
CA GLU A 293 -17.76 -27.35 -11.91
C GLU A 293 -16.36 -27.33 -11.28
N ASP A 294 -15.31 -27.28 -12.11
CA ASP A 294 -13.91 -27.29 -11.65
C ASP A 294 -13.59 -28.37 -10.59
N GLY A 295 -14.17 -29.56 -10.74
CA GLY A 295 -13.95 -30.68 -9.82
C GLY A 295 -14.73 -30.60 -8.50
N LEU A 296 -15.53 -29.56 -8.28
CA LEU A 296 -16.31 -29.36 -7.06
C LEU A 296 -17.82 -29.41 -7.34
N PRO A 297 -18.63 -29.98 -6.43
CA PRO A 297 -20.09 -29.92 -6.53
C PRO A 297 -20.63 -28.49 -6.46
N MET A 298 -21.64 -28.20 -7.26
CA MET A 298 -22.29 -26.90 -7.32
C MET A 298 -23.36 -26.73 -6.24
N TYR A 299 -23.32 -25.58 -5.58
CA TYR A 299 -24.32 -25.16 -4.62
C TYR A 299 -24.87 -23.79 -5.01
N ARG A 300 -26.09 -23.52 -4.59
CA ARG A 300 -26.75 -22.23 -4.82
C ARG A 300 -27.48 -21.76 -3.58
N TYR A 301 -27.64 -20.45 -3.51
CA TYR A 301 -28.51 -19.84 -2.53
C TYR A 301 -29.99 -20.17 -2.79
N PRO A 302 -30.78 -20.42 -1.74
CA PRO A 302 -32.23 -20.56 -1.88
C PRO A 302 -32.85 -19.21 -2.25
N ALA A 303 -34.04 -19.25 -2.86
CA ALA A 303 -34.81 -18.03 -3.10
C ALA A 303 -35.24 -17.36 -1.77
N GLY A 304 -35.22 -16.02 -1.76
CA GLY A 304 -35.54 -15.18 -0.60
C GLY A 304 -34.37 -14.99 0.37
N GLU A 305 -34.60 -14.25 1.46
CA GLU A 305 -33.55 -13.92 2.44
C GLU A 305 -33.41 -14.98 3.56
N LYS A 306 -32.95 -16.19 3.21
CA LYS A 306 -32.91 -17.31 4.18
C LYS A 306 -31.59 -17.44 4.93
N SER A 307 -30.51 -16.89 4.40
CA SER A 307 -29.20 -16.88 5.06
C SER A 307 -28.88 -15.52 5.72
N PRO A 308 -27.91 -15.46 6.66
CA PRO A 308 -27.40 -14.20 7.17
C PRO A 308 -26.93 -13.22 6.07
N MET A 309 -26.12 -13.67 5.11
CA MET A 309 -25.60 -12.78 4.07
C MET A 309 -26.71 -12.27 3.13
N GLN A 310 -27.66 -13.12 2.74
CA GLN A 310 -28.83 -12.70 1.93
C GLN A 310 -29.69 -11.64 2.65
N ARG A 311 -29.65 -11.58 3.98
CA ARG A 311 -30.32 -10.57 4.80
C ARG A 311 -29.48 -9.31 5.00
N LEU A 312 -28.18 -9.46 5.19
CA LEU A 312 -27.27 -8.36 5.49
C LEU A 312 -27.10 -7.41 4.30
N LEU A 313 -26.81 -7.95 3.12
CA LEU A 313 -26.50 -7.16 1.91
C LEU A 313 -27.62 -6.16 1.54
N PRO A 314 -28.89 -6.57 1.38
CA PRO A 314 -29.96 -5.63 1.03
C PRO A 314 -30.19 -4.59 2.13
N ARG A 315 -30.15 -4.97 3.43
CA ARG A 315 -30.31 -4.02 4.55
C ARG A 315 -29.21 -2.96 4.59
N LEU A 316 -27.98 -3.30 4.18
CA LEU A 316 -26.90 -2.33 4.05
C LEU A 316 -27.15 -1.38 2.89
N ALA A 317 -27.56 -1.91 1.73
CA ALA A 317 -27.90 -1.12 0.55
C ALA A 317 -29.05 -0.14 0.80
N GLU A 318 -30.13 -0.58 1.48
CA GLU A 318 -31.26 0.26 1.88
C GLU A 318 -30.84 1.45 2.77
N LYS A 319 -29.78 1.26 3.58
CA LYS A 319 -29.21 2.32 4.41
C LYS A 319 -28.19 3.20 3.65
N GLY A 320 -27.95 2.90 2.39
CA GLY A 320 -27.02 3.57 1.49
C GLY A 320 -25.56 3.17 1.68
N TYR A 321 -25.27 2.03 2.34
CA TYR A 321 -23.91 1.55 2.54
C TYR A 321 -23.42 0.70 1.36
N SER A 322 -22.21 0.96 0.88
CA SER A 322 -21.50 0.16 -0.12
C SER A 322 -20.25 -0.49 0.48
N PHE A 323 -19.88 -1.66 -0.02
CA PHE A 323 -18.66 -2.32 0.44
C PHE A 323 -17.40 -1.71 -0.18
N ILE A 324 -16.34 -1.63 0.60
CA ILE A 324 -15.02 -1.18 0.16
C ILE A 324 -13.94 -2.21 0.53
N SER A 325 -12.86 -2.29 -0.23
CA SER A 325 -11.70 -3.10 0.17
C SER A 325 -10.88 -2.36 1.23
N ILE A 326 -10.20 -3.08 2.13
CA ILE A 326 -9.36 -2.42 3.14
C ILE A 326 -8.21 -1.62 2.52
N THR A 327 -7.69 -2.05 1.37
CA THR A 327 -6.67 -1.32 0.62
C THR A 327 -7.26 -0.08 -0.04
N ASP A 328 -8.47 -0.11 -0.58
CA ASP A 328 -9.14 1.11 -1.09
C ASP A 328 -9.46 2.11 0.04
N PHE A 329 -9.71 1.59 1.23
CA PHE A 329 -9.93 2.41 2.42
C PHE A 329 -8.62 3.04 2.93
N ILE A 330 -7.49 2.34 2.82
CA ILE A 330 -6.14 2.80 3.25
C ILE A 330 -5.23 3.00 2.03
N PRO A 331 -5.15 4.24 1.49
CA PRO A 331 -4.54 4.50 0.19
C PRO A 331 -3.02 4.33 0.13
N PHE A 332 -2.27 4.59 1.21
CA PHE A 332 -0.88 4.17 1.31
C PHE A 332 -0.67 3.37 2.59
N VAL A 333 -0.16 2.15 2.44
CA VAL A 333 0.19 1.26 3.54
C VAL A 333 1.68 1.41 3.84
N PRO A 334 2.07 1.74 5.10
CA PRO A 334 3.48 1.80 5.49
C PRO A 334 4.25 0.54 5.10
N ALA A 335 5.36 0.68 4.40
CA ALA A 335 6.06 -0.43 3.77
C ALA A 335 7.57 -0.36 4.07
N HIS A 336 8.38 -0.83 3.12
CA HIS A 336 9.82 -0.99 3.26
C HIS A 336 10.51 0.32 3.68
N SER A 337 11.59 0.19 4.46
CA SER A 337 12.51 1.29 4.71
C SER A 337 13.90 0.89 4.26
N MET A 338 14.53 1.68 3.41
CA MET A 338 15.87 1.41 2.91
C MET A 338 16.88 2.36 3.52
N LYS A 339 18.02 1.84 3.98
CA LYS A 339 19.09 2.68 4.51
C LYS A 339 19.87 3.31 3.35
N VAL A 340 19.77 4.63 3.20
CA VAL A 340 20.46 5.41 2.16
C VAL A 340 21.57 6.32 2.72
N GLY A 341 21.74 6.33 4.06
CA GLY A 341 22.80 7.08 4.74
C GLY A 341 22.37 8.48 5.19
N THR A 342 23.12 9.08 6.12
CA THR A 342 22.85 10.44 6.65
C THR A 342 23.54 11.54 5.85
N ASN A 343 24.47 11.17 4.95
CA ASN A 343 25.32 12.13 4.29
C ASN A 343 24.61 12.71 3.06
N ARG A 344 24.08 13.93 3.21
CA ARG A 344 23.50 14.76 2.11
C ARG A 344 24.54 15.19 1.06
N ALA A 345 25.77 14.68 1.17
CA ALA A 345 26.66 14.58 0.03
C ALA A 345 25.99 13.78 -1.10
N GLY A 346 25.04 12.88 -0.84
CA GLY A 346 24.23 12.22 -1.87
C GLY A 346 23.10 13.09 -2.45
N THR A 347 22.86 13.06 -3.76
CA THR A 347 21.50 13.21 -4.32
C THR A 347 20.90 11.83 -4.53
N VAL A 348 19.63 11.60 -4.20
CA VAL A 348 18.94 10.32 -4.34
C VAL A 348 17.82 10.45 -5.38
N LYS A 349 17.64 9.42 -6.21
CA LYS A 349 16.48 9.23 -7.08
C LYS A 349 16.06 7.76 -7.08
N THR A 350 14.85 7.52 -7.57
CA THR A 350 14.32 6.17 -7.74
C THR A 350 13.91 5.94 -9.19
N GLY A 351 14.10 4.72 -9.68
CA GLY A 351 13.72 4.29 -11.03
C GLY A 351 14.23 2.88 -11.32
N ASP A 352 13.56 2.15 -12.19
CA ASP A 352 13.95 0.77 -12.56
C ASP A 352 15.18 0.81 -13.48
N VAL A 353 16.39 0.81 -12.90
CA VAL A 353 17.65 0.87 -13.67
C VAL A 353 18.19 -0.53 -13.94
N THR A 354 17.68 -1.54 -13.23
CA THR A 354 18.03 -2.95 -13.42
C THR A 354 17.20 -3.61 -14.53
N GLY A 355 15.98 -3.12 -14.77
CA GLY A 355 14.99 -3.69 -15.69
C GLY A 355 14.23 -4.87 -15.10
N ASP A 356 14.11 -4.96 -13.77
CA ASP A 356 13.40 -6.06 -13.08
C ASP A 356 11.90 -5.76 -12.86
N GLY A 357 11.48 -4.59 -13.34
CA GLY A 357 10.12 -4.08 -13.26
C GLY A 357 9.80 -3.42 -11.93
N GLN A 358 10.76 -3.23 -11.01
CA GLN A 358 10.59 -2.50 -9.75
C GLN A 358 11.53 -1.30 -9.73
N ALA A 359 11.24 -0.27 -8.95
CA ALA A 359 12.18 0.83 -8.80
C ALA A 359 13.44 0.38 -8.05
N ASP A 360 14.58 0.96 -8.41
CA ASP A 360 15.82 0.89 -7.65
C ASP A 360 16.12 2.24 -7.00
N VAL A 361 17.02 2.26 -6.02
CA VAL A 361 17.50 3.50 -5.41
C VAL A 361 18.87 3.84 -5.95
N VAL A 362 18.97 4.96 -6.67
CA VAL A 362 20.23 5.51 -7.19
C VAL A 362 20.65 6.68 -6.32
N SER A 363 21.89 6.66 -5.85
CA SER A 363 22.47 7.75 -5.06
C SER A 363 23.81 8.20 -5.64
N TRP A 364 24.03 9.50 -5.69
CA TRP A 364 25.29 10.07 -6.17
C TRP A 364 26.01 10.81 -5.06
N ASP A 365 27.04 10.17 -4.50
CA ASP A 365 27.89 10.75 -3.47
C ASP A 365 28.75 11.87 -4.04
N LYS A 366 28.45 13.12 -3.68
CA LYS A 366 29.16 14.32 -4.14
C LYS A 366 30.60 14.41 -3.65
N GLY A 367 30.95 13.73 -2.55
CA GLY A 367 32.29 13.75 -1.97
C GLY A 367 33.23 12.80 -2.71
N THR A 368 32.79 11.55 -2.90
CA THR A 368 33.58 10.52 -3.57
C THR A 368 33.40 10.53 -5.09
N GLY A 369 32.26 11.04 -5.60
CA GLY A 369 31.84 10.93 -6.99
C GLY A 369 31.27 9.57 -7.36
N GLN A 370 31.00 8.69 -6.39
CA GLN A 370 30.41 7.38 -6.68
C GLN A 370 28.92 7.51 -6.97
N VAL A 371 28.46 6.92 -8.07
CA VAL A 371 27.04 6.67 -8.32
C VAL A 371 26.76 5.23 -7.91
N LEU A 372 25.95 5.08 -6.88
CA LEU A 372 25.61 3.82 -6.23
C LEU A 372 24.17 3.45 -6.56
N VAL A 373 23.93 2.17 -6.84
CA VAL A 373 22.58 1.63 -7.02
C VAL A 373 22.33 0.57 -5.96
N THR A 374 21.22 0.69 -5.27
CA THR A 374 20.67 -0.37 -4.42
C THR A 374 19.44 -0.93 -5.09
N GLN A 375 19.49 -2.21 -5.45
CA GLN A 375 18.38 -2.86 -6.12
C GLN A 375 17.15 -2.91 -5.21
N GLY A 376 15.99 -2.53 -5.74
CA GLY A 376 14.71 -2.59 -5.04
C GLY A 376 14.21 -4.04 -4.90
N GLN A 377 13.57 -4.35 -3.78
CA GLN A 377 12.93 -5.64 -3.53
C GLN A 377 11.64 -5.38 -2.74
N PHE A 378 10.61 -4.91 -3.44
CA PHE A 378 9.43 -4.33 -2.79
C PHE A 378 8.14 -5.13 -2.99
N ARG A 379 8.21 -6.21 -3.78
CA ARG A 379 7.15 -7.23 -3.91
C ARG A 379 7.10 -8.22 -2.73
N GLY A 380 8.19 -8.30 -1.97
CA GLY A 380 8.33 -9.19 -0.81
C GLY A 380 7.71 -8.63 0.47
N LEU A 381 8.00 -9.30 1.58
CA LEU A 381 7.60 -8.81 2.90
C LEU A 381 8.39 -7.54 3.25
N ARG A 382 7.70 -6.60 3.88
CA ARG A 382 8.22 -5.30 4.36
C ARG A 382 9.59 -5.34 5.05
N ASN A 383 9.88 -6.44 5.72
CA ASN A 383 11.03 -6.66 6.59
C ASN A 383 12.26 -7.23 5.86
N GLU A 384 12.12 -7.56 4.58
CA GLU A 384 13.22 -8.14 3.82
C GLU A 384 14.41 -7.17 3.77
N THR A 385 15.61 -7.76 3.81
CA THR A 385 16.84 -6.97 3.82
C THR A 385 17.16 -6.52 2.41
N SER A 386 17.35 -5.22 2.22
CA SER A 386 17.80 -4.68 0.95
C SER A 386 19.20 -5.19 0.58
N ALA A 387 19.45 -5.32 -0.72
CA ALA A 387 20.79 -5.61 -1.22
C ALA A 387 21.79 -4.53 -0.77
N ALA A 388 23.09 -4.87 -0.73
CA ALA A 388 24.12 -3.86 -0.55
C ALA A 388 24.22 -2.98 -1.81
N PRO A 389 24.48 -1.66 -1.67
CA PRO A 389 24.66 -0.78 -2.82
C PRO A 389 25.89 -1.20 -3.64
N GLY A 390 25.74 -1.30 -4.96
CA GLY A 390 26.83 -1.46 -5.92
C GLY A 390 27.24 -0.11 -6.52
N ILE A 391 28.54 0.10 -6.78
CA ILE A 391 29.01 1.28 -7.51
C ILE A 391 28.83 1.02 -9.01
N TRP A 392 27.96 1.78 -9.66
CA TRP A 392 27.65 1.61 -11.09
C TRP A 392 28.47 2.53 -11.99
N CYS A 393 28.92 3.67 -11.49
CA CYS A 393 29.95 4.47 -12.17
C CYS A 393 30.64 5.46 -11.21
N GLN A 394 31.74 6.04 -11.70
CA GLN A 394 32.54 7.03 -10.98
C GLN A 394 32.44 8.37 -11.73
N LEU A 395 31.60 9.28 -11.24
CA LEU A 395 31.34 10.59 -11.82
C LEU A 395 31.62 11.67 -10.78
N LYS A 396 32.72 12.42 -10.96
CA LYS A 396 33.04 13.52 -10.05
C LYS A 396 31.90 14.54 -10.06
N TYR A 397 31.34 14.84 -8.91
CA TYR A 397 30.32 15.88 -8.80
C TYR A 397 30.94 17.28 -8.77
N SER A 398 30.28 18.21 -9.46
CA SER A 398 30.55 19.64 -9.40
C SER A 398 29.27 20.38 -8.99
N LYS A 399 29.41 21.47 -8.23
CA LYS A 399 28.26 22.32 -7.90
C LYS A 399 27.63 22.82 -9.20
N GLY A 400 26.34 22.53 -9.40
CA GLY A 400 25.61 22.85 -10.62
C GLY A 400 25.42 21.69 -11.58
N ASP A 401 25.97 20.51 -11.27
CA ASP A 401 25.55 19.27 -11.91
C ASP A 401 24.12 18.94 -11.46
N SER A 402 23.28 18.56 -12.40
CA SER A 402 21.92 18.04 -12.17
C SER A 402 21.75 16.76 -12.98
N TRP A 403 20.78 15.93 -12.58
CA TRP A 403 20.60 14.63 -13.20
C TRP A 403 19.17 14.13 -13.04
N THR A 404 18.80 13.15 -13.83
CA THR A 404 17.54 12.41 -13.71
C THR A 404 17.67 11.01 -14.30
N LEU A 405 16.62 10.20 -14.13
CA LEU A 405 16.53 8.83 -14.64
C LEU A 405 15.33 8.71 -15.58
N PHE A 406 15.51 8.18 -16.79
CA PHE A 406 14.42 7.82 -17.70
C PHE A 406 14.93 6.93 -18.85
N ASP A 407 14.02 6.16 -19.44
CA ASP A 407 14.29 5.25 -20.55
C ASP A 407 14.03 5.94 -21.90
N ASP A 408 15.08 6.38 -22.59
CA ASP A 408 14.96 7.01 -23.91
C ASP A 408 15.11 6.04 -25.10
N ASP A 409 15.66 4.85 -24.90
CA ASP A 409 15.85 3.86 -25.98
C ASP A 409 14.82 2.72 -25.97
N GLY A 410 13.96 2.67 -24.96
CA GLY A 410 12.85 1.74 -24.83
C GLY A 410 13.29 0.33 -24.46
N ASP A 411 14.45 0.15 -23.83
CA ASP A 411 14.95 -1.16 -23.41
C ASP A 411 14.33 -1.67 -22.09
N GLY A 412 13.48 -0.85 -21.47
CA GLY A 412 12.80 -1.14 -20.21
C GLY A 412 13.58 -0.72 -18.98
N LYS A 413 14.72 -0.04 -19.13
CA LYS A 413 15.56 0.44 -18.03
C LYS A 413 15.66 1.95 -18.05
N ALA A 414 15.53 2.55 -16.88
CA ALA A 414 15.84 3.94 -16.71
C ALA A 414 17.36 4.17 -16.80
N ASP A 415 17.76 5.07 -17.69
CA ASP A 415 19.15 5.46 -17.89
C ASP A 415 19.52 6.69 -17.08
N LEU A 416 20.82 6.83 -16.78
CA LEU A 416 21.34 7.99 -16.07
C LEU A 416 21.59 9.14 -17.05
N TRP A 417 20.93 10.27 -16.81
CA TRP A 417 21.11 11.50 -17.57
C TRP A 417 21.66 12.61 -16.68
N VAL A 418 22.70 13.30 -17.13
CA VAL A 418 23.41 14.32 -16.34
C VAL A 418 23.63 15.59 -17.15
N MET A 419 23.12 16.72 -16.65
CA MET A 419 23.52 18.04 -17.11
C MET A 419 24.66 18.55 -16.22
N ARG A 420 25.86 18.64 -16.81
CA ARG A 420 27.08 19.08 -16.14
C ARG A 420 27.11 20.59 -15.96
N ALA A 421 27.72 21.06 -14.87
CA ALA A 421 27.91 22.48 -14.58
C ALA A 421 28.70 23.24 -15.67
N ASN A 422 29.46 22.52 -16.50
CA ASN A 422 30.19 23.08 -17.63
C ASN A 422 29.38 23.16 -18.94
N GLY A 423 28.07 22.88 -18.91
CA GLY A 423 27.19 22.94 -20.06
C GLY A 423 27.20 21.70 -20.95
N THR A 424 27.67 20.56 -20.44
CA THR A 424 27.63 19.29 -21.18
C THR A 424 26.43 18.47 -20.71
N LEU A 425 25.57 18.05 -21.64
CA LEU A 425 24.55 17.03 -21.36
C LEU A 425 25.14 15.66 -21.68
N GLU A 426 24.97 14.68 -20.79
CA GLU A 426 25.52 13.33 -20.93
C GLU A 426 24.42 12.30 -20.64
N SER A 427 24.38 11.23 -21.43
CA SER A 427 23.53 10.05 -21.18
C SER A 427 24.39 8.81 -20.95
N TYR A 428 24.00 8.00 -19.97
CA TYR A 428 24.69 6.79 -19.57
C TYR A 428 23.70 5.63 -19.57
N ARG A 429 23.94 4.63 -20.43
CA ARG A 429 23.09 3.44 -20.54
C ARG A 429 23.26 2.52 -19.35
N ALA A 430 22.16 2.05 -18.78
CA ALA A 430 22.12 1.04 -17.74
C ALA A 430 22.37 -0.35 -18.34
N LYS A 431 23.61 -0.84 -18.21
CA LYS A 431 24.01 -2.14 -18.74
C LYS A 431 24.44 -3.06 -17.61
N GLN A 432 23.73 -4.17 -17.43
CA GLN A 432 24.00 -5.16 -16.38
C GLN A 432 23.99 -4.56 -14.97
N SER A 433 25.12 -4.02 -14.51
CA SER A 433 25.30 -3.38 -13.21
C SER A 433 26.22 -2.17 -13.28
N GLU A 434 26.22 -1.47 -14.42
CA GLU A 434 27.01 -0.27 -14.66
C GLU A 434 26.23 0.76 -15.48
N PHE A 435 26.57 2.04 -15.28
CA PHE A 435 26.16 3.13 -16.15
C PHE A 435 27.29 3.46 -17.13
N VAL A 436 27.07 3.19 -18.41
CA VAL A 436 28.07 3.37 -19.47
C VAL A 436 27.75 4.61 -20.30
N LEU A 437 28.67 5.58 -20.34
CA LEU A 437 28.52 6.79 -21.15
C LEU A 437 28.21 6.40 -22.61
N SER A 438 27.07 6.86 -23.11
CA SER A 438 26.59 6.56 -24.45
C SER A 438 26.67 7.76 -25.36
N GLN A 439 26.24 8.94 -24.89
CA GLN A 439 26.23 10.15 -25.69
C GLN A 439 26.60 11.38 -24.83
N SER A 440 27.14 12.40 -25.48
CA SER A 440 27.56 13.65 -24.85
C SER A 440 27.36 14.80 -25.83
N TRP A 441 26.73 15.88 -25.37
CA TRP A 441 26.43 17.06 -26.16
C TRP A 441 26.93 18.32 -25.47
N LYS A 442 27.56 19.21 -26.24
CA LYS A 442 27.83 20.57 -25.79
C LYS A 442 26.59 21.42 -25.99
N THR A 443 26.24 22.16 -24.95
CA THR A 443 25.06 23.03 -24.91
C THR A 443 25.47 24.43 -24.49
N ASP A 444 24.57 25.40 -24.69
CA ASP A 444 24.75 26.77 -24.23
C ASP A 444 24.37 26.97 -22.75
N SER A 445 23.78 25.93 -22.13
CA SER A 445 23.44 25.89 -20.71
C SER A 445 24.68 25.91 -19.83
N ARG A 446 24.55 26.40 -18.60
CA ARG A 446 25.66 26.45 -17.61
C ARG A 446 25.34 25.64 -16.36
N GLY A 447 24.84 24.42 -16.55
CA GLY A 447 24.28 23.58 -15.49
C GLY A 447 22.91 24.06 -15.01
N TRP A 448 22.24 23.21 -14.24
CA TRP A 448 20.87 23.44 -13.76
C TRP A 448 20.73 23.14 -12.27
N SER A 449 19.69 23.67 -11.63
CA SER A 449 19.33 23.34 -10.25
C SER A 449 18.54 22.04 -10.13
N ASP A 450 17.82 21.68 -11.18
CA ASP A 450 17.04 20.45 -11.31
C ASP A 450 17.06 19.94 -12.75
N MET A 451 16.57 18.73 -12.95
CA MET A 451 16.47 18.12 -14.27
C MET A 451 15.24 17.23 -14.30
N LEU A 452 14.39 17.47 -15.29
CA LEU A 452 13.10 16.84 -15.51
C LEU A 452 13.11 16.24 -16.92
N ALA A 453 12.47 15.08 -17.07
CA ALA A 453 12.24 14.45 -18.37
C ALA A 453 10.74 14.36 -18.59
N LEU A 454 10.29 14.75 -19.78
CA LEU A 454 8.90 14.76 -20.19
C LEU A 454 8.74 13.88 -21.43
N ARG A 455 7.80 12.95 -21.39
CA ARG A 455 7.44 12.14 -22.55
C ARG A 455 6.65 12.99 -23.54
N LYS A 456 7.04 12.96 -24.82
CA LYS A 456 6.30 13.58 -25.92
C LYS A 456 6.15 12.60 -27.07
N GLY A 457 5.11 11.77 -27.01
CA GLY A 457 4.88 10.69 -27.98
C GLY A 457 6.00 9.65 -27.95
N LYS A 458 6.89 9.70 -28.96
CA LYS A 458 8.10 8.85 -29.08
C LYS A 458 9.41 9.64 -28.84
N GLU A 459 9.28 10.90 -28.47
CA GLU A 459 10.38 11.81 -28.18
C GLU A 459 10.38 12.14 -26.69
N TRP A 460 11.46 12.75 -26.24
CA TRP A 460 11.58 13.27 -24.88
C TRP A 460 11.87 14.77 -24.92
N VAL A 461 11.39 15.50 -23.92
CA VAL A 461 11.86 16.85 -23.62
C VAL A 461 12.58 16.82 -22.28
N ILE A 462 13.84 17.22 -22.31
CA ILE A 462 14.69 17.32 -21.12
C ILE A 462 14.73 18.79 -20.74
N ALA A 463 14.34 19.12 -19.52
CA ALA A 463 14.24 20.49 -19.05
C ALA A 463 14.85 20.67 -17.67
N GLY A 464 15.33 21.87 -17.37
CA GLY A 464 15.83 22.22 -16.06
C GLY A 464 15.87 23.73 -15.87
N GLU A 465 15.80 24.15 -14.61
CA GLU A 465 15.93 25.56 -14.25
C GLU A 465 17.42 25.95 -14.25
N SER A 466 17.73 27.11 -14.85
CA SER A 466 19.08 27.68 -14.82
C SER A 466 19.55 27.83 -13.36
N GLN A 467 20.86 27.71 -13.09
CA GLN A 467 21.37 27.77 -11.72
C GLN A 467 20.99 29.04 -10.94
N ASP A 468 20.82 30.14 -11.66
CA ASP A 468 20.38 31.40 -11.07
C ASP A 468 18.88 31.48 -10.87
N GLY A 469 18.09 30.50 -11.35
CA GLY A 469 16.63 30.44 -11.26
C GLY A 469 15.89 31.45 -12.13
N SER A 470 16.55 32.01 -13.15
CA SER A 470 15.99 33.08 -13.99
C SER A 470 15.19 32.56 -15.17
N GLN A 471 15.44 31.33 -15.64
CA GLN A 471 14.79 30.78 -16.82
C GLN A 471 14.72 29.25 -16.80
N LEU A 472 13.72 28.72 -17.51
CA LEU A 472 13.64 27.32 -17.89
C LEU A 472 14.39 27.10 -19.20
N GLU A 473 15.33 26.18 -19.19
CA GLU A 473 16.10 25.73 -20.36
C GLU A 473 15.68 24.31 -20.70
N SER A 474 15.68 23.97 -22.00
CA SER A 474 15.20 22.65 -22.42
C SER A 474 15.67 22.24 -23.80
N PHE A 475 15.68 20.93 -24.03
CA PHE A 475 16.01 20.30 -25.30
C PHE A 475 15.00 19.22 -25.62
N SER A 476 14.60 19.09 -26.88
CA SER A 476 13.94 17.89 -27.36
C SER A 476 14.99 16.85 -27.80
N LEU A 477 14.75 15.60 -27.46
CA LEU A 477 15.55 14.45 -27.81
C LEU A 477 14.70 13.50 -28.68
N ALA A 478 15.14 13.29 -29.91
CA ALA A 478 14.49 12.37 -30.84
C ALA A 478 15.56 11.57 -31.59
N LYS A 479 15.54 10.23 -31.47
CA LYS A 479 16.49 9.32 -32.15
C LYS A 479 17.97 9.70 -31.91
N GLY A 480 18.30 10.14 -30.70
CA GLY A 480 19.65 10.58 -30.32
C GLY A 480 20.07 11.96 -30.80
N GLU A 481 19.19 12.70 -31.49
CA GLU A 481 19.41 14.08 -31.89
C GLU A 481 18.84 15.04 -30.83
N LEU A 482 19.66 16.00 -30.40
CA LEU A 482 19.31 16.98 -29.39
C LEU A 482 19.05 18.34 -30.04
N VAL A 483 17.85 18.89 -29.85
CA VAL A 483 17.46 20.19 -30.43
C VAL A 483 17.03 21.14 -29.30
N PRO A 484 17.64 22.34 -29.17
CA PRO A 484 17.27 23.29 -28.12
C PRO A 484 15.90 23.93 -28.38
N LEU A 485 15.14 24.11 -27.30
CA LEU A 485 13.95 24.96 -27.26
C LEU A 485 14.36 26.36 -26.78
N ALA A 486 13.57 27.37 -27.17
CA ALA A 486 13.76 28.74 -26.69
C ALA A 486 13.63 28.80 -25.15
N ALA A 487 14.64 29.38 -24.50
CA ALA A 487 14.64 29.56 -23.05
C ALA A 487 13.44 30.42 -22.61
N ARG A 488 12.80 30.03 -21.51
CA ARG A 488 11.61 30.69 -20.99
C ARG A 488 11.92 31.40 -19.68
N PRO A 489 11.95 32.74 -19.65
CA PRO A 489 12.28 33.49 -18.43
C PRO A 489 11.15 33.42 -17.39
N TRP A 490 11.55 33.47 -16.11
CA TRP A 490 10.66 33.47 -14.95
C TRP A 490 10.52 34.88 -14.34
N ASP A 491 9.33 35.15 -13.81
CA ASP A 491 9.12 36.25 -12.86
C ASP A 491 9.30 35.71 -11.44
N ARG A 492 10.43 36.03 -10.82
CA ARG A 492 10.92 35.40 -9.57
C ARG A 492 10.25 35.90 -8.29
N ARG A 493 9.08 36.53 -8.39
CA ARG A 493 8.35 36.99 -7.20
C ARG A 493 7.89 35.84 -6.29
N PHE A 494 7.84 34.61 -6.80
CA PHE A 494 7.51 33.40 -6.03
C PHE A 494 8.36 32.21 -6.50
N PRO A 495 8.81 31.32 -5.58
CA PRO A 495 9.49 30.09 -5.98
C PRO A 495 8.55 29.21 -6.80
N VAL A 496 9.00 28.77 -7.97
CA VAL A 496 8.26 27.87 -8.85
C VAL A 496 8.66 26.44 -8.52
N LYS A 497 7.70 25.60 -8.12
CA LYS A 497 7.91 24.15 -8.08
C LYS A 497 7.30 23.56 -9.34
N LEU A 498 8.13 22.93 -10.16
CA LEU A 498 7.72 22.24 -11.37
C LEU A 498 7.38 20.77 -11.04
N THR A 499 6.31 20.26 -11.63
CA THR A 499 6.01 18.82 -11.63
C THR A 499 5.65 18.38 -13.03
N VAL A 500 6.09 17.19 -13.39
CA VAL A 500 5.79 16.55 -14.68
C VAL A 500 4.51 15.74 -14.51
N ALA A 501 3.56 15.88 -15.44
CA ALA A 501 2.38 15.01 -15.53
C ALA A 501 1.64 15.17 -16.86
N ASP A 502 0.88 14.13 -17.23
CA ASP A 502 -0.13 14.14 -18.28
C ASP A 502 -1.54 14.20 -17.65
N LEU A 503 -2.00 15.41 -17.34
CA LEU A 503 -3.32 15.58 -16.71
C LEU A 503 -4.48 15.51 -17.71
N ASP A 504 -4.25 15.68 -19.01
CA ASP A 504 -5.32 15.61 -20.02
C ASP A 504 -5.46 14.22 -20.66
N GLY A 505 -4.51 13.33 -20.42
CA GLY A 505 -4.51 11.93 -20.83
C GLY A 505 -4.15 11.75 -22.31
N ASP A 506 -3.46 12.71 -22.92
CA ASP A 506 -3.09 12.66 -24.34
C ASP A 506 -1.81 11.84 -24.62
N GLY A 507 -1.17 11.32 -23.57
CA GLY A 507 0.08 10.57 -23.60
C GLY A 507 1.34 11.44 -23.67
N ASN A 508 1.21 12.76 -23.51
CA ASN A 508 2.30 13.72 -23.51
C ASN A 508 2.36 14.50 -22.21
N ASP A 509 3.51 14.44 -21.56
CA ASP A 509 3.70 15.17 -20.32
C ASP A 509 3.79 16.68 -20.56
N SER A 510 3.30 17.42 -19.56
CA SER A 510 3.49 18.87 -19.43
C SER A 510 4.19 19.21 -18.11
N LEU A 511 4.74 20.43 -18.02
CA LEU A 511 5.20 20.97 -16.74
C LEU A 511 4.07 21.75 -16.07
N LEU A 512 3.78 21.40 -14.84
CA LEU A 512 2.76 22.06 -14.04
C LEU A 512 3.38 22.89 -12.94
N ILE A 513 2.76 24.03 -12.68
CA ILE A 513 3.05 24.92 -11.57
C ILE A 513 1.79 24.97 -10.70
N PRO A 514 1.73 24.11 -9.67
CA PRO A 514 0.64 24.13 -8.73
C PRO A 514 0.71 25.36 -7.83
N PHE A 515 -0.44 25.94 -7.52
CA PHE A 515 -0.56 26.99 -6.52
C PHE A 515 -1.32 26.41 -5.32
N PRO A 516 -0.64 26.21 -4.16
CA PRO A 516 -1.32 25.78 -2.94
C PRO A 516 -2.52 26.67 -2.62
N HIS A 517 -3.58 26.08 -2.08
CA HIS A 517 -4.88 26.72 -1.78
C HIS A 517 -5.68 27.22 -2.99
N SER A 518 -5.18 27.03 -4.22
CA SER A 518 -5.83 27.47 -5.45
C SER A 518 -6.20 26.29 -6.33
N SER A 519 -7.40 26.35 -6.90
CA SER A 519 -7.86 25.44 -7.96
C SER A 519 -7.35 25.83 -9.35
N ARG A 520 -6.62 26.95 -9.46
CA ARG A 520 -6.05 27.46 -10.71
C ARG A 520 -4.56 27.22 -10.73
N TRP A 521 -4.11 26.40 -11.66
CA TRP A 521 -2.69 26.06 -11.89
C TRP A 521 -2.21 26.63 -13.22
N ILE A 522 -0.89 26.66 -13.42
CA ILE A 522 -0.30 26.97 -14.72
C ILE A 522 0.24 25.66 -15.31
N GLU A 523 0.01 25.47 -16.59
CA GLU A 523 0.58 24.39 -17.38
C GLU A 523 1.48 24.98 -18.47
N LEU A 524 2.63 24.35 -18.65
CA LEU A 524 3.57 24.63 -19.72
C LEU A 524 3.66 23.39 -20.60
N VAL A 525 3.19 23.54 -21.83
CA VAL A 525 3.20 22.47 -22.83
C VAL A 525 4.40 22.69 -23.74
N PRO A 526 5.29 21.69 -23.91
CA PRO A 526 6.38 21.80 -24.86
C PRO A 526 5.86 21.65 -26.29
N ASP A 527 6.27 22.57 -27.18
CA ASP A 527 6.04 22.49 -28.61
C ASP A 527 7.39 22.34 -29.32
N THR A 528 7.74 21.10 -29.64
CA THR A 528 9.01 20.73 -30.26
C THR A 528 9.11 21.20 -31.71
N ALA A 529 7.98 21.40 -32.40
CA ALA A 529 7.95 21.90 -33.78
C ALA A 529 8.28 23.39 -33.85
N SER A 530 7.68 24.21 -32.97
CA SER A 530 7.99 25.64 -32.87
C SER A 530 9.19 25.95 -31.97
N ARG A 531 9.75 24.93 -31.32
CA ARG A 531 10.87 25.03 -30.36
C ARG A 531 10.57 26.01 -29.23
N SER A 532 9.35 25.93 -28.68
CA SER A 532 8.86 26.88 -27.69
C SER A 532 7.99 26.21 -26.63
N TRP A 533 7.54 27.00 -25.65
CA TRP A 533 6.64 26.55 -24.60
C TRP A 533 5.35 27.35 -24.63
N LYS A 534 4.21 26.64 -24.69
CA LYS A 534 2.89 27.25 -24.57
C LYS A 534 2.47 27.30 -23.10
N ARG A 535 1.99 28.45 -22.65
CA ARG A 535 1.44 28.62 -21.29
C ARG A 535 -0.08 28.55 -21.31
N ASN A 536 -0.65 27.61 -20.57
CA ASN A 536 -2.07 27.52 -20.30
C ASN A 536 -2.36 27.84 -18.82
N VAL A 537 -3.61 28.20 -18.53
CA VAL A 537 -4.12 28.28 -17.15
C VAL A 537 -5.14 27.16 -17.00
N LEU A 538 -4.86 26.23 -16.10
CA LEU A 538 -5.76 25.13 -15.78
C LEU A 538 -6.73 25.56 -14.68
N GLN A 539 -7.96 25.07 -14.77
CA GLN A 539 -8.96 25.20 -13.74
C GLN A 539 -9.37 23.79 -13.30
N LEU A 540 -8.87 23.37 -12.14
CA LEU A 540 -9.16 22.07 -11.55
C LEU A 540 -10.43 22.16 -10.69
N THR A 541 -11.10 21.03 -10.45
CA THR A 541 -12.22 20.93 -9.49
C THR A 541 -11.77 20.64 -8.06
N ILE A 542 -10.46 20.60 -7.80
CA ILE A 542 -9.91 20.48 -6.44
C ILE A 542 -10.36 21.70 -5.62
N PRO A 543 -10.92 21.52 -4.41
CA PRO A 543 -11.40 22.63 -3.59
C PRO A 543 -10.32 23.66 -3.27
N THR A 544 -10.69 24.94 -3.32
CA THR A 544 -9.84 26.02 -2.80
C THR A 544 -9.59 25.81 -1.31
N GLY A 545 -8.35 25.97 -0.87
CA GLY A 545 -7.94 25.79 0.52
C GLY A 545 -7.24 24.45 0.81
N GLU A 546 -7.26 23.47 -0.10
CA GLU A 546 -6.36 22.32 0.04
C GLU A 546 -4.90 22.79 0.00
N ASP A 547 -4.08 22.25 0.89
CA ASP A 547 -2.76 22.77 1.21
C ASP A 547 -1.76 21.61 1.33
N GLY A 548 -0.48 21.91 1.16
CA GLY A 548 0.61 20.97 1.17
C GLY A 548 1.43 21.01 -0.11
N GLN A 549 2.53 20.26 -0.09
CA GLN A 549 3.32 20.00 -1.28
C GLN A 549 2.53 19.10 -2.23
N VAL A 550 2.44 19.52 -3.49
CA VAL A 550 1.75 18.76 -4.53
C VAL A 550 2.67 17.71 -5.12
N LYS A 551 2.13 16.51 -5.30
CA LYS A 551 2.70 15.42 -6.08
C LYS A 551 1.63 14.86 -7.01
N ILE A 552 2.04 14.27 -8.12
CA ILE A 552 1.15 13.73 -9.15
C ILE A 552 1.63 12.33 -9.49
N GLY A 553 0.70 11.42 -9.69
CA GLY A 553 0.95 10.02 -10.01
C GLY A 553 -0.35 9.24 -10.12
N ASP A 554 -0.41 8.18 -10.91
CA ASP A 554 -1.50 7.19 -10.85
C ASP A 554 -1.41 6.35 -9.57
N PHE A 555 -1.92 6.88 -8.45
CA PHE A 555 -1.85 6.22 -7.14
C PHE A 555 -2.88 5.09 -6.99
N ASN A 556 -3.93 5.11 -7.80
CA ASN A 556 -5.07 4.21 -7.64
C ASN A 556 -5.06 3.07 -8.70
N GLY A 557 -4.28 3.21 -9.77
CA GLY A 557 -4.06 2.24 -10.83
C GLY A 557 -5.11 2.25 -11.95
N ASP A 558 -5.84 3.34 -12.14
CA ASP A 558 -6.86 3.47 -13.19
C ASP A 558 -6.32 4.04 -14.52
N GLY A 559 -5.01 4.25 -14.60
CA GLY A 559 -4.31 4.77 -15.76
C GLY A 559 -4.39 6.28 -15.91
N LYS A 560 -4.84 7.00 -14.88
CA LYS A 560 -4.94 8.47 -14.87
C LYS A 560 -4.08 9.07 -13.78
N GLU A 561 -3.63 10.29 -14.00
CA GLU A 561 -2.81 11.02 -13.05
C GLU A 561 -3.66 11.59 -11.91
N ASP A 562 -3.43 11.10 -10.68
CA ASP A 562 -4.07 11.61 -9.48
C ASP A 562 -3.23 12.72 -8.82
N VAL A 563 -3.86 13.56 -8.02
CA VAL A 563 -3.19 14.66 -7.30
C VAL A 563 -3.09 14.36 -5.81
N LEU A 564 -1.87 14.33 -5.29
CA LEU A 564 -1.57 14.19 -3.88
C LEU A 564 -1.13 15.53 -3.28
N PHE A 565 -1.73 15.90 -2.15
CA PHE A 565 -1.26 16.97 -1.27
C PHE A 565 -0.65 16.37 -0.01
N TRP A 566 0.62 16.67 0.24
CA TRP A 566 1.35 16.23 1.44
C TRP A 566 1.66 17.41 2.35
N LYS A 567 1.27 17.32 3.62
CA LYS A 567 1.59 18.30 4.66
C LYS A 567 2.62 17.71 5.62
N PRO A 568 3.91 18.08 5.49
CA PRO A 568 4.97 17.54 6.35
C PRO A 568 4.70 17.76 7.85
N GLU A 569 4.16 18.92 8.21
CA GLU A 569 3.99 19.41 9.57
C GLU A 569 3.03 18.52 10.37
N SER A 570 1.92 18.12 9.72
CA SER A 570 0.94 17.18 10.27
C SER A 570 1.17 15.75 9.82
N LYS A 571 2.09 15.50 8.88
CA LYS A 571 2.39 14.19 8.28
C LYS A 571 1.17 13.55 7.61
N THR A 572 0.29 14.39 7.06
CA THR A 572 -0.98 13.97 6.47
C THR A 572 -0.95 14.11 4.97
N PHE A 573 -1.72 13.26 4.30
CA PHE A 573 -1.85 13.27 2.86
C PHE A 573 -3.32 13.36 2.48
N ALA A 574 -3.59 14.02 1.36
CA ALA A 574 -4.89 14.01 0.69
C ALA A 574 -4.69 13.64 -0.76
N VAL A 575 -5.35 12.57 -1.21
CA VAL A 575 -5.30 12.10 -2.58
C VAL A 575 -6.61 12.45 -3.26
N TYR A 576 -6.51 13.13 -4.40
CA TYR A 576 -7.61 13.49 -5.25
C TYR A 576 -7.50 12.68 -6.53
N ARG A 577 -8.46 11.79 -6.78
CA ARG A 577 -8.46 10.98 -7.99
C ARG A 577 -8.95 11.77 -9.19
N GLN A 578 -8.47 11.43 -10.37
CA GLN A 578 -8.99 12.01 -11.61
C GLN A 578 -10.26 11.29 -12.11
N THR A 579 -11.38 12.00 -12.19
CA THR A 579 -12.65 11.46 -12.71
C THR A 579 -12.94 11.88 -14.16
N GLY A 580 -12.24 12.90 -14.66
CA GLY A 580 -12.26 13.35 -16.06
C GLY A 580 -11.17 14.40 -16.32
N PRO A 581 -11.05 14.95 -17.54
CA PRO A 581 -10.05 15.97 -17.84
C PRO A 581 -10.17 17.17 -16.89
N MET A 582 -9.11 17.44 -16.12
CA MET A 582 -9.06 18.45 -15.05
C MET A 582 -10.12 18.30 -13.92
N GLN A 583 -10.84 17.17 -13.87
CA GLN A 583 -11.87 16.89 -12.88
C GLN A 583 -11.33 15.89 -11.85
N PHE A 584 -11.40 16.32 -10.59
CA PHE A 584 -10.86 15.63 -9.44
C PHE A 584 -11.88 15.55 -8.32
N GLU A 585 -11.89 14.42 -7.63
CA GLU A 585 -12.67 14.17 -6.42
C GLU A 585 -11.74 13.69 -5.30
N LEU A 586 -12.02 14.06 -4.05
CA LEU A 586 -11.24 13.55 -2.93
C LEU A 586 -11.41 12.02 -2.89
N LEU A 587 -10.31 11.32 -3.14
CA LEU A 587 -10.25 9.87 -3.11
C LEU A 587 -10.05 9.39 -1.69
N SER A 588 -9.08 9.96 -0.97
CA SER A 588 -8.80 9.59 0.41
C SER A 588 -7.93 10.60 1.17
N ARG A 589 -7.98 10.52 2.50
CA ARG A 589 -7.05 11.18 3.42
C ARG A 589 -6.36 10.12 4.25
N MET A 590 -5.12 10.39 4.65
CA MET A 590 -4.36 9.45 5.46
C MET A 590 -3.33 10.13 6.35
N GLY A 591 -2.81 9.33 7.27
CA GLY A 591 -1.80 9.73 8.23
C GLY A 591 -2.37 10.01 9.63
N PRO A 592 -1.52 10.43 10.56
CA PRO A 592 -0.13 10.84 10.33
C PRO A 592 0.82 9.66 9.99
N TRP A 593 1.65 9.82 8.96
CA TRP A 593 2.74 8.89 8.62
C TRP A 593 3.91 9.66 7.99
N GLY A 594 5.14 9.26 8.29
CA GLY A 594 6.34 9.91 7.77
C GLY A 594 6.99 10.92 8.72
N HIS A 595 7.69 11.90 8.15
CA HIS A 595 8.50 12.89 8.85
C HIS A 595 8.00 14.31 8.59
N SER A 596 8.47 15.25 9.42
CA SER A 596 8.11 16.66 9.30
C SER A 596 9.08 17.47 8.46
N THR A 597 10.20 16.86 8.05
CA THR A 597 11.21 17.50 7.23
C THR A 597 11.85 16.48 6.32
N GLY A 598 11.99 16.81 5.03
CA GLY A 598 12.52 15.88 4.04
C GLY A 598 11.98 16.14 2.65
N GLU A 599 12.12 15.14 1.80
CA GLU A 599 11.60 15.11 0.43
C GLU A 599 10.70 13.89 0.24
N LEU A 600 9.61 14.09 -0.50
CA LEU A 600 8.69 13.02 -0.90
C LEU A 600 8.88 12.68 -2.38
N PHE A 601 9.18 11.42 -2.66
CA PHE A 601 9.32 10.84 -3.99
C PHE A 601 8.04 10.13 -4.38
N VAL A 602 7.76 10.11 -5.69
CA VAL A 602 6.66 9.37 -6.29
C VAL A 602 7.22 8.50 -7.41
N CYS A 603 7.04 7.19 -7.30
CA CYS A 603 7.55 6.19 -8.25
C CYS A 603 6.77 4.90 -8.07
N ASP A 604 6.65 4.08 -9.12
CA ASP A 604 6.14 2.71 -8.96
C ASP A 604 7.26 1.87 -8.36
N MET A 605 7.22 1.68 -7.04
CA MET A 605 8.32 1.03 -6.33
C MET A 605 8.27 -0.46 -6.56
N ASN A 606 7.11 -1.09 -6.37
CA ASN A 606 6.98 -2.55 -6.45
C ASN A 606 6.62 -3.09 -7.84
N GLY A 607 6.45 -2.22 -8.83
CA GLY A 607 6.22 -2.61 -10.22
C GLY A 607 4.81 -3.07 -10.51
N ASP A 608 3.83 -2.62 -9.73
CA ASP A 608 2.45 -3.06 -9.86
C ASP A 608 1.59 -2.13 -10.72
N GLY A 609 2.24 -1.19 -11.41
CA GLY A 609 1.64 -0.23 -12.32
C GLY A 609 1.10 1.01 -11.62
N ARG A 610 1.25 1.13 -10.30
CA ARG A 610 0.77 2.26 -9.52
C ARG A 610 1.92 3.05 -8.95
N LYS A 611 1.72 4.34 -8.76
CA LYS A 611 2.71 5.18 -8.11
C LYS A 611 2.61 5.03 -6.60
N ASP A 612 3.73 4.77 -5.96
CA ASP A 612 3.90 4.73 -4.51
C ASP A 612 4.54 6.02 -4.01
N VAL A 613 4.63 6.15 -2.68
CA VAL A 613 5.32 7.28 -2.03
C VAL A 613 6.51 6.81 -1.22
N ALA A 614 7.60 7.57 -1.26
CA ALA A 614 8.75 7.36 -0.40
C ALA A 614 9.25 8.68 0.17
N GLU A 615 9.58 8.73 1.44
CA GLU A 615 10.07 9.90 2.12
C GLU A 615 11.53 9.73 2.54
N LEU A 616 12.36 10.69 2.15
CA LEU A 616 13.72 10.82 2.64
C LEU A 616 13.76 11.93 3.68
N ALA A 617 13.82 11.53 4.95
CA ALA A 617 13.89 12.48 6.05
C ALA A 617 15.23 13.22 6.07
N ASN A 618 15.19 14.46 6.56
CA ASN A 618 16.38 15.29 6.72
C ASN A 618 17.31 14.81 7.86
N ASP A 619 16.78 14.07 8.83
CA ASP A 619 17.41 13.68 10.08
C ASP A 619 17.47 12.15 10.30
N ALA A 620 16.96 11.35 9.35
CA ALA A 620 17.01 9.89 9.39
C ALA A 620 17.74 9.33 8.15
N PRO A 621 18.55 8.26 8.29
CA PRO A 621 19.31 7.68 7.18
C PRO A 621 18.48 6.74 6.29
N TYR A 622 17.16 6.90 6.27
CA TYR A 622 16.24 5.96 5.62
C TYR A 622 15.42 6.67 4.55
N LEU A 623 15.20 5.96 3.45
CA LEU A 623 14.11 6.19 2.53
C LEU A 623 12.94 5.31 2.99
N ASP A 624 11.93 5.92 3.59
CA ASP A 624 10.76 5.23 4.15
C ASP A 624 9.62 5.23 3.13
N MET A 625 9.04 4.06 2.85
CA MET A 625 8.05 3.91 1.79
C MET A 625 6.66 3.63 2.34
N ALA A 626 5.64 4.05 1.60
CA ALA A 626 4.28 3.56 1.76
C ALA A 626 3.72 3.19 0.38
N MET A 627 3.27 1.94 0.26
CA MET A 627 2.81 1.37 -1.00
C MET A 627 1.36 1.74 -1.25
N SER A 628 1.07 2.08 -2.48
CA SER A 628 -0.22 2.48 -2.99
C SER A 628 -1.19 1.31 -3.07
N PHE A 629 -2.47 1.66 -3.03
CA PHE A 629 -3.56 0.72 -2.99
C PHE A 629 -4.08 0.34 -4.38
N GLN A 630 -4.72 -0.82 -4.47
CA GLN A 630 -5.14 -1.41 -5.73
C GLN A 630 -6.61 -1.11 -6.09
N THR A 631 -6.86 -0.16 -6.99
CA THR A 631 -8.23 0.11 -7.50
C THR A 631 -8.46 -0.56 -8.87
N LYS A 632 -8.46 -1.90 -8.94
CA LYS A 632 -8.71 -2.60 -10.22
C LYS A 632 -10.11 -2.39 -10.83
N ARG A 633 -11.03 -1.68 -10.16
CA ARG A 633 -12.33 -1.28 -10.74
C ARG A 633 -12.78 0.07 -10.19
N PRO A 634 -13.40 0.94 -11.00
CA PRO A 634 -13.88 2.24 -10.55
C PRO A 634 -14.81 2.08 -9.34
N LEU A 635 -14.66 2.97 -8.35
CA LEU A 635 -15.62 3.14 -7.23
C LEU A 635 -16.98 3.68 -7.71
N SER A 636 -17.35 3.47 -8.98
CA SER A 636 -18.63 3.90 -9.55
C SER A 636 -19.75 3.06 -8.95
N GLY A 637 -20.15 3.44 -7.74
CA GLY A 637 -21.32 2.94 -7.07
C GLY A 637 -22.56 3.27 -7.90
N LYS A 638 -23.11 2.25 -8.57
CA LYS A 638 -24.55 2.10 -8.47
C LYS A 638 -24.81 1.37 -7.15
N PRO A 639 -25.85 1.76 -6.38
CA PRO A 639 -26.34 0.92 -5.31
C PRO A 639 -26.60 -0.49 -5.86
N LEU A 640 -26.37 -1.49 -5.00
CA LEU A 640 -26.61 -2.91 -5.27
C LEU A 640 -27.94 -3.20 -5.97
#